data_AF-A0A7K3B024-F1
#
_entry.id   AF-A0A7K3B024-F1
#
_cell.length_a   1.000
_cell.length_b   1.000
_cell.length_c   1.000
_cell.angle_alpha   90.00
_cell.angle_beta   90.00
_cell.angle_gamma   90.00
#
_symmetry.space_group_name_H-M   'P 1'
#
loop_
_entity.id
_entity.type
_entity.pdbx_description
1 polymer ?
#
loop_
_entity_poly.entity_id
_entity_poly.type
_entity_poly.pdbx_seq_one_letter_code
_entity_poly.pdbx_strand_id
1 'polypeptide(L)'
;MSTDCDEHDSGSFFALDTGLLPGIVDGVLHRRGATGWAVDQGEFWCSVRPRGHRSGEQGWKLHLSATPLSAALVLAVAADVLIGERASFKFAGALDRVALLTGGRADRGGGGKFITVYPDDPELFRRLARRLHAATLGLRGPRILSDQPYAPGSLVHYRYGVFGGVRTTTNDGDTDVRLRNPAGELEKDRRQAWVTTPAWAPPPFPEPSASPEAAPSPSREQAGPRQQAAPRKPTRAPGSKSVRLNGRYVVAKAIRHAFKGGVYLATDETTGRQVVVKEARAHVGVRMDGTDLQDTLRHEAETLEALAPLGCTPAAIELFAQGGNLFLAQEFVPGRTLRDRLVERPVRDLAEFLHLGRQIVDIVAGVHGTGRVLRDLSPNNLMVTPEGRVRLIDVEYLAPEGVPVRRGYTPGYVGPEVSSLRDYDFTAPAYAGDLYGLGAVLLHLATGVDMLLVPDDRPVGDRTEALIALAIADRPWAAPLLPLLLALCAPLPEGRWELSRVRRVLAELPGTDHRPTGGTRVAGPGANGGNGVAALAAEERERLIADGLAYLLRTRPGSGGHLWDVSSFGATTDPLNVQYGSAGVLAVLTRAAAAGAGPDVRHGVAELTEWTRRRLAGLPTGRTSDGTLLPGLHFGRSGTAWALLDAALLLGDEDVAAEASALARAVPVDWPNRDICHGAAGAGMAQLHFWRTTGDPTFRDRAVACAEAIVAAAEDHPAGVIWPVPAAFDSNLAGARHYGFAHGIAGIGAFLLAAGVAAEHAGLLQVARTAGDTLVKLARVEDDRAFWPAGDRDADGPVGQTHWCSGSSGIGTFLVRLWARTGDERYREAAVGAAAGVRDAMWLSSPAACHGLAGNAEFLLDMSAALGDSRYRDRAGELAACIHTRAVRRDGLLVVPDESLEAVTGGYQTGAAGTVAMLLRLRDGGPRLWMPDTPDLLAPAGGHPRTAVGAR
;
A
#
# COMPACT_ATOMS: atom_id res chain seq x y z
N MET A 1 24.38 5.87 4.78
CA MET A 1 24.36 5.05 3.54
C MET A 1 23.07 4.24 3.53
N SER A 2 21.96 4.98 3.53
CA SER A 2 20.59 4.50 3.72
C SER A 2 19.72 5.39 2.84
N THR A 3 18.78 4.73 2.16
CA THR A 3 17.67 5.16 1.29
C THR A 3 17.99 5.44 -0.19
N ASP A 4 17.53 4.49 -1.02
CA ASP A 4 16.72 4.66 -2.24
C ASP A 4 17.37 5.02 -3.59
N CYS A 5 17.82 4.06 -4.40
CA CYS A 5 17.30 3.92 -5.77
C CYS A 5 16.89 2.43 -5.96
N ASP A 6 16.00 2.01 -6.87
CA ASP A 6 15.88 2.38 -8.27
C ASP A 6 14.44 2.73 -8.68
N GLU A 7 14.18 4.04 -8.76
CA GLU A 7 13.57 4.59 -9.98
C GLU A 7 14.67 4.56 -11.07
N HIS A 8 14.69 3.50 -11.86
CA HIS A 8 15.36 3.42 -13.15
C HIS A 8 14.27 3.05 -14.16
N ASP A 9 13.65 3.95 -14.90
CA ASP A 9 14.24 4.93 -15.81
C ASP A 9 13.51 6.27 -15.68
N SER A 10 14.21 7.28 -15.16
CA SER A 10 13.76 8.66 -15.10
C SER A 10 14.67 9.48 -15.98
N GLY A 11 14.45 9.52 -17.29
CA GLY A 11 15.11 10.52 -18.14
C GLY A 11 14.46 11.90 -18.00
N SER A 12 14.11 12.36 -16.79
CA SER A 12 13.87 13.79 -16.58
C SER A 12 15.14 14.55 -17.01
N PHE A 13 15.01 15.80 -17.45
CA PHE A 13 16.17 16.66 -17.73
C PHE A 13 17.18 16.71 -16.53
N PHE A 14 16.71 16.39 -15.31
CA PHE A 14 17.56 16.23 -14.13
C PHE A 14 18.46 14.98 -14.11
N ALA A 15 18.19 13.96 -14.92
CA ALA A 15 18.97 12.73 -15.00
C ALA A 15 20.22 12.85 -15.89
N LEU A 16 20.34 13.93 -16.65
CA LEU A 16 21.51 14.22 -17.46
C LEU A 16 22.71 14.74 -16.63
N ASP A 17 22.56 14.98 -15.33
CA ASP A 17 23.58 15.64 -14.52
C ASP A 17 23.81 15.00 -13.14
N THR A 18 24.22 13.73 -13.14
CA THR A 18 24.65 13.01 -11.92
C THR A 18 25.99 13.53 -11.36
N GLY A 19 26.66 14.45 -12.07
CA GLY A 19 27.98 14.98 -11.71
C GLY A 19 28.00 16.38 -11.12
N LEU A 20 26.97 17.22 -11.35
CA LEU A 20 26.99 18.63 -10.91
C LEU A 20 27.15 18.80 -9.40
N LEU A 21 26.29 18.18 -8.59
CA LEU A 21 26.31 18.39 -7.15
C LEU A 21 27.59 17.80 -6.50
N PRO A 22 28.05 16.57 -6.83
CA PRO A 22 29.35 16.08 -6.41
C PRO A 22 30.52 16.97 -6.87
N GLY A 23 30.50 17.42 -8.13
CA GLY A 23 31.54 18.28 -8.70
C GLY A 23 31.67 19.63 -8.00
N ILE A 24 30.57 20.19 -7.46
CA ILE A 24 30.61 21.39 -6.61
C ILE A 24 31.44 21.12 -5.35
N VAL A 25 31.23 19.98 -4.68
CA VAL A 25 31.99 19.61 -3.47
C VAL A 25 33.46 19.41 -3.79
N ASP A 26 33.78 18.71 -4.88
CA ASP A 26 35.16 18.51 -5.33
C ASP A 26 35.85 19.86 -5.63
N GLY A 27 35.14 20.79 -6.26
CA GLY A 27 35.61 22.14 -6.50
C GLY A 27 35.90 22.92 -5.20
N VAL A 28 35.07 22.77 -4.17
CA VAL A 28 35.29 23.39 -2.84
C VAL A 28 36.49 22.75 -2.13
N LEU A 29 36.61 21.42 -2.16
CA LEU A 29 37.76 20.70 -1.60
C LEU A 29 39.07 21.15 -2.24
N HIS A 30 39.10 21.26 -3.57
CA HIS A 30 40.27 21.73 -4.31
C HIS A 30 40.62 23.18 -3.98
N ARG A 31 39.64 24.09 -4.01
CA ARG A 31 39.82 25.52 -3.69
C ARG A 31 40.39 25.74 -2.28
N ARG A 32 40.00 24.90 -1.32
CA ARG A 32 40.49 24.95 0.07
C ARG A 32 41.78 24.20 0.32
N GLY A 33 42.35 23.51 -0.68
CA GLY A 33 43.52 22.65 -0.50
C GLY A 33 43.29 21.49 0.47
N ALA A 34 42.05 20.99 0.57
CA ALA A 34 41.63 20.02 1.57
C ALA A 34 41.90 18.57 1.12
N THR A 35 43.12 18.08 1.28
CA THR A 35 43.58 16.76 0.76
C THR A 35 43.22 15.54 1.64
N GLY A 36 42.58 15.75 2.80
CA GLY A 36 42.26 14.73 3.80
C GLY A 36 40.80 14.27 3.84
N TRP A 37 40.05 14.33 2.74
CA TRP A 37 38.63 14.00 2.68
C TRP A 37 38.34 12.76 1.82
N ALA A 38 37.19 12.15 2.07
CA ALA A 38 36.60 11.10 1.27
C ALA A 38 35.21 11.56 0.80
N VAL A 39 34.96 11.43 -0.49
CA VAL A 39 33.67 11.67 -1.14
C VAL A 39 33.22 10.31 -1.67
N ASP A 40 32.05 9.87 -1.23
CA ASP A 40 31.48 8.56 -1.55
C ASP A 40 30.11 8.76 -2.18
N GLN A 41 30.02 8.56 -3.49
CA GLN A 41 28.81 8.75 -4.26
C GLN A 41 28.01 7.45 -4.27
N GLY A 42 26.93 7.42 -3.48
CA GLY A 42 25.92 6.36 -3.56
C GLY A 42 24.84 6.69 -4.58
N GLU A 43 23.85 5.79 -4.66
CA GLU A 43 22.64 5.88 -5.49
C GLU A 43 21.89 7.22 -5.30
N PHE A 44 21.42 7.48 -4.08
CA PHE A 44 20.65 8.69 -3.75
C PHE A 44 21.50 9.75 -3.06
N TRP A 45 22.42 9.32 -2.19
CA TRP A 45 23.18 10.18 -1.30
C TRP A 45 24.66 10.18 -1.65
N CYS A 46 25.24 11.37 -1.74
CA CYS A 46 26.70 11.55 -1.72
C CYS A 46 27.14 11.90 -0.29
N SER A 47 28.10 11.14 0.24
CA SER A 47 28.63 11.29 1.60
C SER A 47 30.02 11.91 1.58
N VAL A 48 30.26 12.94 2.40
CA VAL A 48 31.50 13.71 2.46
C VAL A 48 32.00 13.71 3.90
N ARG A 49 33.19 13.14 4.11
CA ARG A 49 33.76 12.97 5.46
C ARG A 49 35.27 13.11 5.48
N PRO A 50 35.87 13.60 6.58
CA PRO A 50 37.31 13.51 6.75
C PRO A 50 37.77 12.04 6.71
N ARG A 51 38.93 11.76 6.10
CA ARG A 51 39.48 10.40 6.05
C ARG A 51 39.71 9.88 7.48
N GLY A 52 39.25 8.66 7.74
CA GLY A 52 39.33 8.03 9.07
C GLY A 52 38.26 8.51 10.07
N HIS A 53 37.40 9.46 9.71
CA HIS A 53 36.31 9.93 10.57
C HIS A 53 35.29 8.82 10.83
N ARG A 54 34.91 8.66 12.11
CA ARG A 54 33.84 7.77 12.57
C ARG A 54 32.79 8.63 13.28
N SER A 55 31.60 8.73 12.68
CA SER A 55 30.47 9.41 13.30
C SER A 55 29.95 8.60 14.49
N GLY A 56 29.40 9.27 15.50
CA GLY A 56 28.71 8.60 16.61
C GLY A 56 27.46 7.81 16.16
N GLU A 57 26.88 7.00 17.05
CA GLU A 57 25.66 6.23 16.76
C GLU A 57 24.44 7.15 16.55
N GLN A 58 24.37 8.24 17.30
CA GLN A 58 23.26 9.18 17.39
C GLN A 58 23.71 10.55 17.90
N GLY A 59 22.87 11.57 17.72
CA GLY A 59 23.11 12.89 18.28
C GLY A 59 22.21 13.97 17.69
N TRP A 60 22.54 15.22 17.99
CA TRP A 60 21.97 16.39 17.33
C TRP A 60 22.55 16.54 15.93
N LYS A 61 21.69 16.50 14.92
CA LYS A 61 22.06 16.70 13.51
C LYS A 61 21.39 17.94 12.94
N LEU A 62 22.06 18.56 11.96
CA LEU A 62 21.51 19.67 11.20
C LEU A 62 21.01 19.16 9.86
N HIS A 63 19.88 19.68 9.40
CA HIS A 63 19.39 19.47 8.05
C HIS A 63 19.21 20.82 7.36
N LEU A 64 19.61 20.88 6.09
CA LEU A 64 19.40 22.05 5.25
C LEU A 64 18.43 21.68 4.15
N SER A 65 17.49 22.57 3.89
CA SER A 65 16.62 22.48 2.73
C SER A 65 17.13 23.31 1.57
N ALA A 66 16.70 22.92 0.37
CA ALA A 66 16.89 23.66 -0.87
C ALA A 66 15.75 23.34 -1.82
N THR A 67 15.57 24.16 -2.84
CA THR A 67 14.81 23.82 -4.05
C THR A 67 15.75 23.25 -5.11
N PRO A 68 15.27 22.53 -6.16
CA PRO A 68 16.15 22.11 -7.26
C PRO A 68 16.96 23.28 -7.86
N LEU A 69 16.34 24.46 -8.02
CA LEU A 69 17.01 25.65 -8.55
C LEU A 69 18.06 26.28 -7.63
N SER A 70 17.94 26.09 -6.31
CA SER A 70 18.87 26.68 -5.33
C SER A 70 19.88 25.66 -4.78
N ALA A 71 19.70 24.37 -5.06
CA ALA A 71 20.49 23.27 -4.51
C ALA A 71 22.00 23.46 -4.74
N ALA A 72 22.40 23.82 -5.96
CA ALA A 72 23.81 24.06 -6.29
C ALA A 72 24.45 25.16 -5.43
N LEU A 73 23.74 26.30 -5.27
CA LEU A 73 24.22 27.42 -4.46
C LEU A 73 24.23 27.09 -2.97
N VAL A 74 23.15 26.50 -2.45
CA VAL A 74 23.05 26.05 -1.06
C VAL A 74 24.18 25.07 -0.74
N LEU A 75 24.44 24.10 -1.62
CA LEU A 75 25.51 23.13 -1.46
C LEU A 75 26.89 23.80 -1.48
N ALA A 76 27.15 24.71 -2.43
CA ALA A 76 28.43 25.38 -2.53
C ALA A 76 28.78 26.17 -1.25
N VAL A 77 27.85 26.97 -0.74
CA VAL A 77 28.07 27.78 0.46
C VAL A 77 28.09 26.92 1.73
N ALA A 78 27.25 25.89 1.81
CA ALA A 78 27.25 24.97 2.95
C ALA A 78 28.52 24.12 3.00
N ALA A 79 28.94 23.55 1.86
CA ALA A 79 30.17 22.76 1.76
C ALA A 79 31.40 23.58 2.14
N ASP A 80 31.47 24.86 1.76
CA ASP A 80 32.56 25.75 2.15
C ASP A 80 32.65 25.91 3.69
N VAL A 81 31.51 26.08 4.36
CA VAL A 81 31.45 26.14 5.83
C VAL A 81 31.83 24.79 6.45
N LEU A 82 31.22 23.70 5.97
CA LEU A 82 31.35 22.34 6.53
C LEU A 82 32.78 21.79 6.39
N ILE A 83 33.38 21.96 5.21
CA ILE A 83 34.77 21.56 4.96
C ILE A 83 35.73 22.40 5.81
N GLY A 84 35.47 23.70 5.95
CA GLY A 84 36.27 24.59 6.80
C GLY A 84 36.25 24.25 8.28
N GLU A 85 35.11 23.77 8.79
CA GLU A 85 34.93 23.35 10.19
C GLU A 85 35.17 21.84 10.40
N ARG A 86 35.60 21.12 9.34
CA ARG A 86 35.86 19.67 9.35
C ARG A 86 34.67 18.80 9.78
N ALA A 87 33.45 19.24 9.46
CA ALA A 87 32.22 18.51 9.77
C ALA A 87 31.88 17.47 8.68
N SER A 88 31.42 16.29 9.07
CA SER A 88 30.92 15.28 8.12
C SER A 88 29.47 15.58 7.71
N PHE A 89 29.14 15.33 6.45
CA PHE A 89 27.81 15.58 5.92
C PHE A 89 27.48 14.64 4.75
N LYS A 90 26.20 14.53 4.43
CA LYS A 90 25.71 13.91 3.19
C LYS A 90 24.70 14.83 2.51
N PHE A 91 24.55 14.70 1.20
CA PHE A 91 23.58 15.46 0.43
C PHE A 91 22.98 14.60 -0.69
N ALA A 92 21.81 14.98 -1.20
CA ALA A 92 21.20 14.29 -2.33
C ALA A 92 22.11 14.43 -3.56
N GLY A 93 22.49 13.32 -4.19
CA GLY A 93 23.58 13.25 -5.17
C GLY A 93 23.28 13.93 -6.51
N ALA A 94 22.01 14.15 -6.83
CA ALA A 94 21.58 14.76 -8.09
C ALA A 94 20.30 15.60 -7.89
N LEU A 95 20.00 16.47 -8.86
CA LEU A 95 18.89 17.43 -8.78
C LEU A 95 17.51 16.77 -8.80
N ASP A 96 17.37 15.63 -9.48
CA ASP A 96 16.16 14.79 -9.45
C ASP A 96 15.87 14.29 -8.03
N ARG A 97 16.89 13.86 -7.29
CA ARG A 97 16.78 13.44 -5.88
C ARG A 97 16.36 14.61 -4.99
N VAL A 98 16.84 15.83 -5.27
CA VAL A 98 16.35 17.05 -4.59
C VAL A 98 14.87 17.31 -4.92
N ALA A 99 14.46 17.13 -6.17
CA ALA A 99 13.07 17.30 -6.59
C ALA A 99 12.15 16.27 -5.91
N LEU A 100 12.61 15.02 -5.73
CA LEU A 100 11.89 13.99 -4.96
C LEU A 100 11.71 14.38 -3.49
N LEU A 101 12.79 14.83 -2.83
CA LEU A 101 12.73 15.26 -1.42
C LEU A 101 11.84 16.48 -1.19
N THR A 102 11.67 17.32 -2.20
CA THR A 102 10.96 18.61 -2.10
C THR A 102 9.63 18.61 -2.84
N GLY A 103 9.25 17.50 -3.45
CA GLY A 103 8.01 17.33 -4.20
C GLY A 103 6.78 17.25 -3.29
N GLY A 104 5.61 17.53 -3.84
CA GLY A 104 4.36 17.57 -3.06
C GLY A 104 3.96 16.25 -2.39
N ARG A 105 4.45 15.12 -2.92
CA ARG A 105 4.22 13.75 -2.42
C ARG A 105 5.37 13.22 -1.53
N ALA A 106 6.39 14.04 -1.24
CA ALA A 106 7.49 13.62 -0.39
C ALA A 106 6.98 13.15 0.99
N ASP A 107 7.70 12.21 1.61
CA ASP A 107 7.41 11.81 2.98
C ASP A 107 7.44 13.03 3.90
N ARG A 108 6.48 13.12 4.83
CA ARG A 108 6.35 14.29 5.71
C ARG A 108 7.47 14.35 6.76
N GLY A 109 8.08 13.21 7.09
CA GLY A 109 9.19 13.10 8.04
C GLY A 109 10.57 13.37 7.41
N GLY A 110 10.75 12.98 6.15
CA GLY A 110 11.99 13.13 5.37
C GLY A 110 12.03 14.36 4.46
N GLY A 111 10.88 14.90 4.08
CA GLY A 111 10.73 15.94 3.09
C GLY A 111 11.55 17.21 3.39
N GLY A 112 12.18 17.75 2.36
CA GLY A 112 13.02 18.95 2.40
C GLY A 112 14.45 18.73 2.91
N LYS A 113 14.84 17.53 3.36
CA LYS A 113 16.18 17.26 3.92
C LYS A 113 17.25 17.07 2.85
N PHE A 114 17.63 18.14 2.16
CA PHE A 114 18.64 18.10 1.10
C PHE A 114 20.04 17.76 1.62
N ILE A 115 20.54 18.47 2.63
CA ILE A 115 21.85 18.20 3.27
C ILE A 115 21.61 17.74 4.69
N THR A 116 22.31 16.70 5.13
CA THR A 116 22.36 16.26 6.53
C THR A 116 23.79 16.40 7.04
N VAL A 117 23.97 17.10 8.16
CA VAL A 117 25.27 17.32 8.80
C VAL A 117 25.32 16.54 10.12
N TYR A 118 26.46 15.92 10.40
CA TYR A 118 26.71 15.15 11.62
C TYR A 118 27.85 15.80 12.42
N PRO A 119 27.54 16.74 13.33
CA PRO A 119 28.52 17.33 14.24
C PRO A 119 28.95 16.32 15.32
N ASP A 120 30.20 16.39 15.71
CA ASP A 120 30.81 15.47 16.69
C ASP A 120 30.55 15.86 18.14
N ASP A 121 30.33 17.16 18.38
CA ASP A 121 30.11 17.71 19.71
C ASP A 121 29.08 18.87 19.67
N PRO A 122 28.45 19.18 20.84
CA PRO A 122 27.45 20.24 20.93
C PRO A 122 27.98 21.64 20.56
N GLU A 123 29.25 21.95 20.81
CA GLU A 123 29.85 23.25 20.50
C GLU A 123 30.01 23.45 18.99
N LEU A 124 30.49 22.43 18.28
CA LEU A 124 30.57 22.38 16.83
C LEU A 124 29.17 22.47 16.22
N PHE A 125 28.20 21.73 16.76
CA PHE A 125 26.81 21.81 16.33
C PHE A 125 26.30 23.27 16.36
N ARG A 126 26.48 24.00 17.48
CA ARG A 126 26.03 25.39 17.62
C ARG A 126 26.75 26.33 16.67
N ARG A 127 28.08 26.18 16.50
CA ARG A 127 28.87 26.99 15.56
C ARG A 127 28.41 26.78 14.12
N LEU A 128 28.22 25.52 13.71
CA LEU A 128 27.77 25.15 12.37
C LEU A 128 26.38 25.71 12.08
N ALA A 129 25.43 25.55 12.99
CA ALA A 129 24.07 26.06 12.80
C ALA A 129 24.07 27.56 12.51
N ARG A 130 24.81 28.35 13.29
CA ARG A 130 24.96 29.80 13.10
C ARG A 130 25.62 30.15 11.77
N ARG A 131 26.75 29.51 11.43
CA ARG A 131 27.50 29.80 10.20
C ARG A 131 26.74 29.39 8.94
N LEU A 132 26.10 28.22 8.96
CA LEU A 132 25.28 27.73 7.86
C LEU A 132 24.06 28.63 7.64
N HIS A 133 23.40 29.05 8.73
CA HIS A 133 22.28 29.99 8.63
C HIS A 133 22.72 31.27 7.92
N ALA A 134 23.80 31.91 8.39
CA ALA A 134 24.34 33.12 7.77
C ALA A 134 24.74 32.91 6.29
N ALA A 135 25.37 31.78 5.97
CA ALA A 135 25.81 31.46 4.60
C ALA A 135 24.66 31.22 3.62
N THR A 136 23.49 30.80 4.13
CA THR A 136 22.31 30.48 3.32
C THR A 136 21.25 31.57 3.27
N LEU A 137 21.49 32.74 3.89
CA LEU A 137 20.55 33.86 3.86
C LEU A 137 20.20 34.28 2.42
N GLY A 138 18.91 34.44 2.14
CA GLY A 138 18.40 34.82 0.82
C GLY A 138 18.21 33.66 -0.17
N LEU A 139 18.68 32.45 0.16
CA LEU A 139 18.41 31.25 -0.63
C LEU A 139 17.05 30.64 -0.29
N ARG A 140 16.51 29.83 -1.20
CA ARG A 140 15.14 29.28 -1.10
C ARG A 140 15.16 27.79 -0.73
N GLY A 141 14.21 27.36 0.08
CA GLY A 141 14.02 25.95 0.41
C GLY A 141 12.76 25.75 1.26
N PRO A 142 12.10 24.59 1.17
CA PRO A 142 10.91 24.32 1.96
C PRO A 142 11.25 24.16 3.44
N ARG A 143 10.24 24.35 4.30
CA ARG A 143 10.36 24.01 5.73
C ARG A 143 10.47 22.49 5.89
N ILE A 144 11.35 22.05 6.79
CA ILE A 144 11.46 20.64 7.18
C ILE A 144 10.51 20.41 8.37
N LEU A 145 9.40 19.68 8.14
CA LEU A 145 8.31 19.59 9.11
C LEU A 145 8.68 18.87 10.40
N SER A 146 9.54 17.87 10.30
CA SER A 146 9.96 17.00 11.40
C SER A 146 11.06 17.59 12.29
N ASP A 147 11.58 18.76 11.92
CA ASP A 147 12.77 19.35 12.52
C ASP A 147 12.49 20.78 13.01
N GLN A 148 13.20 21.20 14.04
CA GLN A 148 13.09 22.55 14.59
C GLN A 148 13.91 23.52 13.71
N PRO A 149 13.34 24.62 13.21
CA PRO A 149 14.12 25.62 12.50
C PRO A 149 15.12 26.29 13.46
N TYR A 150 16.35 26.53 13.02
CA TYR A 150 17.35 27.26 13.80
C TYR A 150 16.91 28.69 14.13
N ALA A 151 16.29 29.36 13.17
CA ALA A 151 15.69 30.69 13.29
C ALA A 151 14.51 30.82 12.32
N PRO A 152 13.59 31.78 12.52
CA PRO A 152 12.51 32.05 11.56
C PRO A 152 13.06 32.27 10.14
N GLY A 153 12.51 31.55 9.16
CA GLY A 153 12.96 31.63 7.76
C GLY A 153 14.31 30.97 7.45
N SER A 154 14.96 30.32 8.42
CA SER A 154 16.23 29.61 8.23
C SER A 154 16.06 28.36 7.35
N LEU A 155 16.98 28.13 6.41
CA LEU A 155 17.10 26.82 5.72
C LEU A 155 17.68 25.74 6.63
N VAL A 156 18.40 26.14 7.68
CA VAL A 156 18.97 25.23 8.69
C VAL A 156 17.91 24.85 9.72
N HIS A 157 17.68 23.56 9.85
CA HIS A 157 16.84 22.92 10.85
C HIS A 157 17.64 21.90 11.64
N TYR A 158 17.12 21.46 12.78
CA TYR A 158 17.79 20.48 13.62
C TYR A 158 16.83 19.52 14.33
N ARG A 159 17.33 18.32 14.61
CA ARG A 159 16.66 17.32 15.45
C ARG A 159 17.68 16.39 16.10
N TYR A 160 17.27 15.75 17.17
CA TYR A 160 17.98 14.59 17.70
C TYR A 160 17.61 13.36 16.88
N GLY A 161 18.56 12.48 16.61
CA GLY A 161 18.26 11.25 15.87
C GLY A 161 19.46 10.35 15.65
N VAL A 162 19.20 9.19 15.06
CA VAL A 162 20.24 8.25 14.65
C VAL A 162 21.11 8.84 13.53
N PHE A 163 22.40 8.55 13.57
CA PHE A 163 23.38 8.89 12.53
C PHE A 163 23.57 7.66 11.62
N GLY A 164 24.42 6.72 12.07
CA GLY A 164 24.50 5.35 11.51
C GLY A 164 23.60 4.36 12.25
N GLY A 165 23.40 4.59 13.57
CA GLY A 165 22.57 3.81 14.49
C GLY A 165 22.89 2.30 14.56
N VAL A 166 22.13 1.60 15.40
CA VAL A 166 22.14 0.14 15.46
C VAL A 166 20.97 -0.37 14.61
N ARG A 167 21.25 -1.13 13.55
CA ARG A 167 20.20 -1.85 12.80
C ARG A 167 19.70 -2.99 13.68
N THR A 168 18.39 -3.04 13.88
CA THR A 168 17.75 -4.07 14.69
C THR A 168 16.59 -4.66 13.90
N THR A 169 16.42 -5.97 13.99
CA THR A 169 15.21 -6.64 13.49
C THR A 169 14.11 -6.40 14.51
N THR A 170 12.98 -5.87 14.06
CA THR A 170 11.80 -5.61 14.87
C THR A 170 11.07 -6.92 15.18
N ASN A 171 10.09 -6.86 16.08
CA ASN A 171 9.21 -7.99 16.34
C ASN A 171 8.24 -8.31 15.18
N ASP A 172 8.18 -7.45 14.15
CA ASP A 172 7.35 -7.63 12.95
C ASP A 172 8.16 -8.18 11.76
N GLY A 173 9.46 -8.45 11.94
CA GLY A 173 10.30 -9.04 10.89
C GLY A 173 10.83 -8.05 9.85
N ASP A 174 10.60 -6.76 10.03
CA ASP A 174 11.30 -5.68 9.33
C ASP A 174 12.55 -5.21 10.10
N THR A 175 13.37 -4.38 9.47
CA THR A 175 14.57 -3.80 10.09
C THR A 175 14.41 -2.31 10.30
N ASP A 176 14.68 -1.85 11.51
CA ASP A 176 14.70 -0.45 11.88
C ASP A 176 16.07 -0.02 12.43
N VAL A 177 16.24 1.30 12.61
CA VAL A 177 17.44 1.89 13.19
C VAL A 177 17.02 2.63 14.46
N ARG A 178 17.61 2.27 15.60
CA ARG A 178 17.15 2.72 16.93
C ARG A 178 18.12 3.67 17.63
N LEU A 179 17.56 4.50 18.50
CA LEU A 179 18.27 5.33 19.47
C LEU A 179 18.64 4.50 20.69
N ARG A 180 19.76 4.81 21.32
CA ARG A 180 20.18 4.30 22.63
C ARG A 180 19.93 5.36 23.69
N ASN A 181 19.08 5.07 24.67
CA ASN A 181 18.83 5.99 25.77
C ASN A 181 20.00 5.99 26.77
N PRO A 182 20.04 6.91 27.76
CA PRO A 182 21.11 6.95 28.76
C PRO A 182 21.23 5.70 29.64
N ALA A 183 20.17 4.87 29.74
CA ALA A 183 20.20 3.59 30.41
C ALA A 183 20.80 2.45 29.54
N GLY A 184 21.11 2.73 28.27
CA GLY A 184 21.67 1.78 27.32
C GLY A 184 20.63 1.02 26.49
N GLU A 185 19.34 1.25 26.72
CA GLU A 185 18.22 0.57 26.05
C GLU A 185 17.95 1.17 24.66
N LEU A 186 17.40 0.35 23.75
CA LEU A 186 17.09 0.78 22.39
C LEU A 186 15.65 1.28 22.26
N GLU A 187 15.47 2.52 21.82
CA GLU A 187 14.19 3.20 21.59
C GLU A 187 14.01 3.54 20.10
N LYS A 188 12.77 3.51 19.61
CA LYS A 188 12.45 3.89 18.21
C LYS A 188 12.75 5.37 17.95
N ASP A 189 13.50 5.67 16.89
CA ASP A 189 13.66 7.04 16.36
C ASP A 189 12.32 7.50 15.76
N ARG A 190 11.47 8.16 16.55
CA ARG A 190 10.12 8.58 16.13
C ARG A 190 10.20 9.72 15.11
N ARG A 191 10.05 9.38 13.82
CA ARG A 191 10.02 10.34 12.71
C ARG A 191 8.59 10.79 12.43
N GLN A 192 8.15 11.82 13.15
CA GLN A 192 6.85 12.43 12.95
C GLN A 192 6.94 13.63 11.98
N ALA A 193 5.80 14.06 11.45
CA ALA A 193 5.68 15.28 10.65
C ALA A 193 5.68 16.58 11.49
N TRP A 194 6.16 16.50 12.72
CA TRP A 194 6.32 17.60 13.67
C TRP A 194 7.55 17.32 14.54
N VAL A 195 8.05 18.37 15.16
CA VAL A 195 9.25 18.30 16.02
C VAL A 195 8.99 17.35 17.18
N THR A 196 9.81 16.31 17.27
CA THR A 196 9.80 15.35 18.38
C THR A 196 11.22 15.25 18.91
N THR A 197 11.38 15.54 20.20
CA THR A 197 12.67 15.50 20.89
C THR A 197 12.59 14.46 22.01
N PRO A 198 13.53 13.51 22.11
CA PRO A 198 13.59 12.60 23.25
C PRO A 198 13.68 13.41 24.55
N ALA A 199 12.90 13.04 25.57
CA ALA A 199 12.85 13.80 26.83
C ALA A 199 14.22 13.89 27.52
N TRP A 200 15.08 12.89 27.30
CA TRP A 200 16.44 12.80 27.84
C TRP A 200 17.50 13.54 27.00
N ALA A 201 17.14 14.11 25.85
CA ALA A 201 18.03 14.89 24.99
C ALA A 201 17.51 16.34 24.86
N PRO A 202 17.83 17.24 25.81
CA PRO A 202 17.33 18.61 25.78
C PRO A 202 17.84 19.40 24.56
N PRO A 203 17.07 20.37 24.03
CA PRO A 203 17.45 21.16 22.88
C PRO A 203 18.80 21.87 23.08
N PRO A 204 19.64 21.95 22.03
CA PRO A 204 20.99 22.50 22.12
C PRO A 204 21.02 24.04 22.14
N PHE A 205 19.88 24.69 21.85
CA PHE A 205 19.69 26.13 21.94
C PHE A 205 18.68 26.46 23.06
N PRO A 206 18.89 27.53 23.83
CA PRO A 206 17.88 28.00 24.78
C PRO A 206 16.57 28.33 24.05
N GLU A 207 15.42 27.98 24.65
CA GLU A 207 14.10 28.37 24.15
C GLU A 207 14.08 29.87 23.84
N PRO A 208 13.61 30.30 22.66
CA PRO A 208 13.39 31.72 22.42
C PRO A 208 12.41 32.21 23.47
N SER A 209 12.85 33.13 24.33
CA SER A 209 12.00 33.75 25.35
C SER A 209 10.70 34.20 24.69
N ALA A 210 9.58 33.63 25.12
CA ALA A 210 8.27 34.15 24.75
C ALA A 210 8.28 35.66 25.02
N SER A 211 7.96 36.45 24.01
CA SER A 211 7.78 37.88 24.15
C SER A 211 6.88 38.16 25.37
N PRO A 212 7.21 39.14 26.22
CA PRO A 212 6.50 39.40 27.46
C PRO A 212 5.19 40.18 27.19
N GLU A 213 4.20 39.56 26.54
CA GLU A 213 2.84 40.08 26.47
C GLU A 213 1.82 38.93 26.52
N ALA A 214 1.74 38.27 27.66
CA ALA A 214 0.51 37.64 28.14
C ALA A 214 0.55 37.64 29.67
N ALA A 215 -0.17 38.58 30.27
CA ALA A 215 -0.29 38.72 31.72
C ALA A 215 -0.80 37.42 32.37
N PRO A 216 -0.34 37.08 33.59
CA PRO A 216 -0.72 35.85 34.26
C PRO A 216 -2.14 35.94 34.82
N SER A 217 -2.98 34.95 34.51
CA SER A 217 -4.24 34.73 35.24
C SER A 217 -3.93 34.13 36.61
N PRO A 218 -4.60 34.56 37.70
CA PRO A 218 -4.19 34.21 39.04
C PRO A 218 -4.56 32.77 39.42
N SER A 219 -3.71 32.25 40.29
CA SER A 219 -3.79 31.00 41.03
C SER A 219 -5.13 30.78 41.76
N ARG A 220 -5.53 29.51 41.87
CA ARG A 220 -6.45 29.05 42.93
C ARG A 220 -5.86 27.82 43.61
N GLU A 221 -5.47 28.02 44.86
CA GLU A 221 -5.16 26.98 45.84
C GLU A 221 -6.43 26.25 46.33
N GLN A 222 -6.25 24.95 46.56
CA GLN A 222 -6.78 24.05 47.59
C GLN A 222 -8.10 24.36 48.35
N ALA A 223 -9.06 23.41 48.28
CA ALA A 223 -9.83 22.86 49.42
C ALA A 223 -10.63 21.60 48.99
N GLY A 224 -10.60 20.50 49.76
CA GLY A 224 -11.44 19.28 49.58
C GLY A 224 -12.79 19.34 50.33
N PRO A 225 -13.49 18.23 50.67
CA PRO A 225 -13.52 16.86 50.11
C PRO A 225 -14.95 16.30 49.77
N ARG A 226 -14.99 15.21 48.97
CA ARG A 226 -16.00 14.13 48.78
C ARG A 226 -17.53 14.42 48.84
N GLN A 227 -18.24 14.08 47.74
CA GLN A 227 -19.54 13.36 47.77
C GLN A 227 -19.84 12.63 46.43
N GLN A 228 -20.43 11.43 46.53
CA GLN A 228 -20.75 10.47 45.45
C GLN A 228 -22.05 10.83 44.70
N ALA A 229 -22.11 10.60 43.37
CA ALA A 229 -23.33 10.17 42.65
C ALA A 229 -23.08 9.80 41.16
N ALA A 230 -23.44 8.55 40.80
CA ALA A 230 -23.94 7.96 39.53
C ALA A 230 -23.27 8.23 38.14
N PRO A 231 -23.17 7.21 37.25
CA PRO A 231 -22.53 7.34 35.94
C PRO A 231 -23.48 8.00 34.92
N ARG A 232 -23.10 9.17 34.41
CA ARG A 232 -23.66 9.76 33.19
C ARG A 232 -22.74 9.46 32.00
N LYS A 233 -23.37 9.18 30.85
CA LYS A 233 -22.80 8.81 29.54
C LYS A 233 -21.53 9.61 29.15
N PRO A 234 -20.57 9.01 28.42
CA PRO A 234 -19.30 9.67 28.11
C PRO A 234 -19.52 10.84 27.14
N THR A 235 -19.43 12.06 27.67
CA THR A 235 -19.20 13.28 26.89
C THR A 235 -17.73 13.34 26.46
N ARG A 236 -17.52 13.62 25.17
CA ARG A 236 -16.23 13.89 24.49
C ARG A 236 -15.17 14.53 25.40
N ALA A 237 -13.96 13.97 25.36
CA ALA A 237 -12.78 14.52 26.03
C ALA A 237 -12.50 15.99 25.63
N PRO A 238 -12.19 16.88 26.58
CA PRO A 238 -11.82 18.27 26.30
C PRO A 238 -10.31 18.39 26.05
N GLY A 239 -9.91 19.03 24.95
CA GLY A 239 -8.49 19.32 24.67
C GLY A 239 -8.10 19.71 23.24
N SER A 240 -8.96 19.53 22.24
CA SER A 240 -8.69 20.05 20.89
C SER A 240 -8.95 21.56 20.85
N LYS A 241 -7.90 22.39 20.91
CA LYS A 241 -8.02 23.78 20.47
C LYS A 241 -8.42 23.75 19.00
N SER A 242 -9.63 24.22 18.67
CA SER A 242 -10.07 24.35 17.28
C SER A 242 -9.11 25.26 16.52
N VAL A 243 -8.46 24.74 15.48
CA VAL A 243 -7.53 25.52 14.64
C VAL A 243 -8.36 26.51 13.82
N ARG A 244 -8.03 27.80 13.90
CA ARG A 244 -8.68 28.86 13.13
C ARG A 244 -7.71 29.39 12.07
N LEU A 245 -8.14 29.40 10.81
CA LEU A 245 -7.40 29.93 9.66
C LEU A 245 -8.00 31.29 9.26
N ASN A 246 -7.14 32.24 8.89
CA ASN A 246 -7.46 33.61 8.53
C ASN A 246 -8.36 34.37 9.53
N GLY A 247 -8.37 33.96 10.81
CA GLY A 247 -9.31 34.50 11.80
C GLY A 247 -10.80 34.25 11.49
N ARG A 248 -11.13 33.40 10.51
CA ARG A 248 -12.48 33.23 9.95
C ARG A 248 -12.92 31.78 9.79
N TYR A 249 -12.00 30.90 9.40
CA TYR A 249 -12.30 29.52 9.05
C TYR A 249 -11.91 28.58 10.19
N VAL A 250 -12.90 28.02 10.88
CA VAL A 250 -12.67 27.09 12.00
C VAL A 250 -12.60 25.67 11.47
N VAL A 251 -11.41 25.06 11.55
CA VAL A 251 -11.16 23.70 11.05
C VAL A 251 -11.91 22.69 11.91
N ALA A 252 -12.82 21.96 11.27
CA ALA A 252 -13.57 20.87 11.88
C ALA A 252 -12.78 19.55 11.83
N LYS A 253 -12.19 19.25 10.66
CA LYS A 253 -11.30 18.09 10.47
C LYS A 253 -10.34 18.32 9.31
N ALA A 254 -9.20 17.67 9.35
CA ALA A 254 -8.37 17.51 8.15
C ALA A 254 -8.92 16.37 7.29
N ILE A 255 -9.10 16.63 6.00
CA ILE A 255 -9.49 15.64 4.99
C ILE A 255 -8.24 14.91 4.48
N ARG A 256 -7.14 15.65 4.25
CA ARG A 256 -5.87 15.10 3.78
C ARG A 256 -4.70 15.85 4.40
N HIS A 257 -3.61 15.13 4.67
CA HIS A 257 -2.33 15.72 5.04
C HIS A 257 -1.23 15.20 4.13
N ALA A 258 -0.60 16.08 3.36
CA ALA A 258 0.56 15.76 2.53
C ALA A 258 1.71 16.73 2.82
N PHE A 259 2.91 16.48 2.28
CA PHE A 259 4.02 17.44 2.35
C PHE A 259 3.72 18.73 1.57
N LYS A 260 2.94 18.66 0.48
CA LYS A 260 2.42 19.86 -0.24
C LYS A 260 1.61 20.82 0.61
N GLY A 261 0.87 20.30 1.59
CA GLY A 261 -0.11 21.03 2.36
C GLY A 261 -1.28 20.13 2.76
N GLY A 262 -2.10 20.60 3.69
CA GLY A 262 -3.35 19.95 4.08
C GLY A 262 -4.55 20.37 3.23
N VAL A 263 -5.59 19.54 3.26
CA VAL A 263 -6.95 19.88 2.83
C VAL A 263 -7.85 19.76 4.05
N TYR A 264 -8.59 20.81 4.38
CA TYR A 264 -9.35 20.92 5.62
C TYR A 264 -10.82 21.13 5.34
N LEU A 265 -11.70 20.45 6.09
CA LEU A 265 -13.09 20.85 6.22
C LEU A 265 -13.18 21.90 7.33
N ALA A 266 -13.69 23.07 7.01
CA ALA A 266 -13.85 24.16 7.97
C ALA A 266 -15.26 24.75 7.90
N THR A 267 -15.62 25.50 8.95
CA THR A 267 -16.80 26.36 8.96
C THR A 267 -16.36 27.80 8.80
N ASP A 268 -16.95 28.51 7.84
CA ASP A 268 -16.81 29.95 7.69
C ASP A 268 -17.68 30.66 8.75
N GLU A 269 -17.07 31.31 9.73
CA GLU A 269 -17.79 31.99 10.82
C GLU A 269 -18.62 33.19 10.34
N THR A 270 -18.30 33.76 9.17
CA THR A 270 -19.04 34.89 8.60
C THR A 270 -20.37 34.45 7.98
N THR A 271 -20.37 33.29 7.29
CA THR A 271 -21.55 32.80 6.55
C THR A 271 -22.26 31.63 7.23
N GLY A 272 -21.62 31.00 8.21
CA GLY A 272 -22.06 29.75 8.84
C GLY A 272 -21.95 28.51 7.95
N ARG A 273 -21.46 28.64 6.70
CA ARG A 273 -21.40 27.54 5.73
C ARG A 273 -20.13 26.70 5.92
N GLN A 274 -20.20 25.44 5.49
CA GLN A 274 -19.01 24.59 5.37
C GLN A 274 -18.20 24.98 4.14
N VAL A 275 -16.88 24.93 4.28
CA VAL A 275 -15.91 25.22 3.21
C VAL A 275 -14.79 24.18 3.22
N VAL A 276 -14.15 24.01 2.06
CA VAL A 276 -12.88 23.29 1.96
C VAL A 276 -11.77 24.32 1.90
N VAL A 277 -10.73 24.14 2.74
CA VAL A 277 -9.53 24.99 2.72
C VAL A 277 -8.34 24.14 2.27
N LYS A 278 -7.76 24.45 1.11
CA LYS A 278 -6.53 23.83 0.60
C LYS A 278 -5.32 24.66 1.01
N GLU A 279 -4.26 24.01 1.46
CA GLU A 279 -2.96 24.63 1.80
C GLU A 279 -1.93 24.28 0.73
N ALA A 280 -1.10 25.26 0.33
CA ALA A 280 0.12 25.08 -0.43
C ALA A 280 1.30 25.69 0.35
N ARG A 281 2.30 24.86 0.66
CA ARG A 281 3.51 25.28 1.38
C ARG A 281 4.51 25.92 0.44
N ALA A 282 5.14 27.00 0.92
CA ALA A 282 6.18 27.71 0.15
C ALA A 282 7.34 26.78 -0.22
N HIS A 283 7.86 26.95 -1.43
CA HIS A 283 9.06 26.28 -1.92
C HIS A 283 8.96 24.74 -1.96
N VAL A 284 7.75 24.19 -1.92
CA VAL A 284 7.47 22.79 -2.19
C VAL A 284 7.08 22.64 -3.65
N GLY A 285 7.58 21.59 -4.31
CA GLY A 285 7.30 21.30 -5.72
C GLY A 285 7.83 22.36 -6.69
N VAL A 286 8.92 23.05 -6.34
CA VAL A 286 9.53 24.09 -7.20
C VAL A 286 9.94 23.49 -8.55
N ARG A 287 9.50 24.17 -9.60
CA ARG A 287 9.72 23.86 -11.01
C ARG A 287 10.91 24.63 -11.56
N MET A 288 11.42 24.21 -12.72
CA MET A 288 12.58 24.84 -13.37
C MET A 288 12.29 26.26 -13.89
N ASP A 289 11.01 26.58 -14.13
CA ASP A 289 10.56 27.94 -14.42
C ASP A 289 10.48 28.83 -13.16
N GLY A 290 10.85 28.30 -11.99
CA GLY A 290 10.84 29.01 -10.71
C GLY A 290 9.52 28.97 -9.95
N THR A 291 8.47 28.39 -10.54
CA THR A 291 7.13 28.34 -9.93
C THR A 291 7.00 27.19 -8.93
N ASP A 292 6.21 27.36 -7.88
CA ASP A 292 6.00 26.33 -6.83
C ASP A 292 4.52 25.95 -6.68
N LEU A 293 4.18 25.19 -5.63
CA LEU A 293 2.79 24.79 -5.38
C LEU A 293 1.88 25.94 -4.93
N GLN A 294 2.42 27.07 -4.45
CA GLN A 294 1.61 28.27 -4.23
C GLN A 294 1.17 28.86 -5.56
N ASP A 295 2.04 28.86 -6.58
CA ASP A 295 1.65 29.28 -7.93
C ASP A 295 0.59 28.35 -8.52
N THR A 296 0.70 27.04 -8.27
CA THR A 296 -0.37 26.08 -8.63
C THR A 296 -1.69 26.41 -7.94
N LEU A 297 -1.68 26.78 -6.65
CA LEU A 297 -2.89 27.13 -5.91
C LEU A 297 -3.50 28.48 -6.35
N ARG A 298 -2.68 29.45 -6.76
CA ARG A 298 -3.13 30.70 -7.41
C ARG A 298 -3.84 30.38 -8.73
N HIS A 299 -3.18 29.59 -9.58
CA HIS A 299 -3.75 29.14 -10.85
C HIS A 299 -5.06 28.37 -10.67
N GLU A 300 -5.16 27.55 -9.62
CA GLU A 300 -6.40 26.85 -9.29
C GLU A 300 -7.52 27.83 -8.94
N ALA A 301 -7.25 28.84 -8.10
CA ALA A 301 -8.24 29.87 -7.74
C ALA A 301 -8.74 30.64 -8.97
N GLU A 302 -7.82 31.10 -9.83
CA GLU A 302 -8.15 31.79 -11.09
C GLU A 302 -8.97 30.90 -12.04
N THR A 303 -8.64 29.61 -12.09
CA THR A 303 -9.36 28.64 -12.93
C THR A 303 -10.77 28.38 -12.40
N LEU A 304 -10.96 28.26 -11.08
CA LEU A 304 -12.29 28.11 -10.49
C LEU A 304 -13.18 29.32 -10.78
N GLU A 305 -12.64 30.54 -10.71
CA GLU A 305 -13.37 31.76 -11.08
C GLU A 305 -13.77 31.76 -12.57
N ALA A 306 -12.85 31.39 -13.46
CA ALA A 306 -13.11 31.31 -14.89
C ALA A 306 -14.18 30.26 -15.25
N LEU A 307 -14.25 29.16 -14.51
CA LEU A 307 -15.22 28.08 -14.73
C LEU A 307 -16.54 28.26 -13.96
N ALA A 308 -16.63 29.23 -13.05
CA ALA A 308 -17.82 29.48 -12.24
C ALA A 308 -19.14 29.56 -13.05
N PRO A 309 -19.18 30.20 -14.25
CA PRO A 309 -20.40 30.24 -15.07
C PRO A 309 -20.91 28.87 -15.54
N LEU A 310 -20.05 27.84 -15.59
CA LEU A 310 -20.44 26.49 -15.99
C LEU A 310 -21.21 25.76 -14.88
N GLY A 311 -21.11 26.20 -13.62
CA GLY A 311 -21.78 25.57 -12.48
C GLY A 311 -21.32 24.14 -12.17
N CYS A 312 -20.22 23.67 -12.76
CA CYS A 312 -19.72 22.30 -12.60
C CYS A 312 -18.57 22.17 -11.59
N THR A 313 -17.97 23.27 -11.14
CA THR A 313 -16.85 23.31 -10.17
C THR A 313 -17.26 24.01 -8.86
N PRO A 314 -16.54 23.77 -7.74
CA PRO A 314 -16.69 24.54 -6.51
C PRO A 314 -16.48 26.05 -6.76
N ALA A 315 -17.25 26.91 -6.09
CA ALA A 315 -16.93 28.33 -6.10
C ALA A 315 -15.65 28.62 -5.30
N ALA A 316 -14.72 29.39 -5.87
CA ALA A 316 -13.64 30.01 -5.11
C ALA A 316 -14.23 31.06 -4.15
N ILE A 317 -13.80 31.05 -2.89
CA ILE A 317 -14.30 31.97 -1.85
C ILE A 317 -13.25 33.01 -1.51
N GLU A 318 -12.03 32.57 -1.17
CA GLU A 318 -10.96 33.47 -0.75
C GLU A 318 -9.59 32.80 -0.91
N LEU A 319 -8.61 33.55 -1.44
CA LEU A 319 -7.20 33.17 -1.45
C LEU A 319 -6.45 34.06 -0.45
N PHE A 320 -5.76 33.45 0.53
CA PHE A 320 -5.08 34.19 1.59
C PHE A 320 -3.77 33.53 2.03
N ALA A 321 -2.87 34.31 2.61
CA ALA A 321 -1.59 33.82 3.13
C ALA A 321 -1.59 33.78 4.67
N GLN A 322 -1.06 32.71 5.26
CA GLN A 322 -0.89 32.60 6.71
C GLN A 322 0.35 31.75 7.03
N GLY A 323 1.20 32.23 7.95
CA GLY A 323 2.36 31.46 8.42
C GLY A 323 3.36 31.07 7.31
N GLY A 324 3.45 31.88 6.24
CA GLY A 324 4.30 31.62 5.07
C GLY A 324 3.70 30.67 4.02
N ASN A 325 2.53 30.10 4.28
CA ASN A 325 1.82 29.24 3.34
C ASN A 325 0.67 29.99 2.67
N LEU A 326 0.26 29.51 1.50
CA LEU A 326 -0.90 30.01 0.77
C LEU A 326 -2.08 29.08 1.01
N PHE A 327 -3.28 29.64 1.14
CA PHE A 327 -4.51 28.90 1.37
C PHE A 327 -5.60 29.36 0.40
N LEU A 328 -6.38 28.40 -0.10
CA LEU A 328 -7.58 28.62 -0.91
C LEU A 328 -8.78 28.07 -0.17
N ALA A 329 -9.68 28.95 0.28
CA ALA A 329 -11.01 28.58 0.72
C ALA A 329 -11.94 28.49 -0.50
N GLN A 330 -12.64 27.37 -0.62
CA GLN A 330 -13.61 27.10 -1.68
C GLN A 330 -14.88 26.46 -1.11
N GLU A 331 -15.95 26.48 -1.90
CA GLU A 331 -17.20 25.81 -1.61
C GLU A 331 -16.98 24.33 -1.21
N PHE A 332 -17.61 23.91 -0.11
CA PHE A 332 -17.72 22.50 0.20
C PHE A 332 -18.80 21.87 -0.67
N VAL A 333 -18.40 20.97 -1.56
CA VAL A 333 -19.34 20.13 -2.31
C VAL A 333 -19.72 18.94 -1.41
N PRO A 334 -21.00 18.80 -1.02
CA PRO A 334 -21.44 17.63 -0.29
C PRO A 334 -21.47 16.43 -1.23
N GLY A 335 -20.90 15.30 -0.82
CA GLY A 335 -20.89 14.10 -1.64
C GLY A 335 -19.70 13.19 -1.37
N ARG A 336 -19.50 12.25 -2.28
CA ARG A 336 -18.35 11.33 -2.30
C ARG A 336 -17.66 11.42 -3.64
N THR A 337 -16.36 11.15 -3.68
CA THR A 337 -15.67 11.00 -4.98
C THR A 337 -16.34 9.88 -5.77
N LEU A 338 -16.27 9.93 -7.11
CA LEU A 338 -16.84 8.89 -7.95
C LEU A 338 -16.21 7.53 -7.62
N ARG A 339 -14.91 7.49 -7.30
CA ARG A 339 -14.22 6.28 -6.82
C ARG A 339 -14.87 5.72 -5.55
N ASP A 340 -14.95 6.52 -4.49
CA ASP A 340 -15.49 6.05 -3.21
C ASP A 340 -16.96 5.63 -3.32
N ARG A 341 -17.72 6.37 -4.14
CA ARG A 341 -19.11 6.04 -4.43
C ARG A 341 -19.24 4.68 -5.10
N LEU A 342 -18.37 4.34 -6.05
CA LEU A 342 -18.45 3.08 -6.80
C LEU A 342 -17.99 1.87 -5.98
N VAL A 343 -17.13 2.08 -4.98
CA VAL A 343 -16.78 1.03 -4.00
C VAL A 343 -18.01 0.65 -3.17
N GLU A 344 -18.79 1.62 -2.71
CA GLU A 344 -19.98 1.35 -1.90
C GLU A 344 -21.20 0.95 -2.74
N ARG A 345 -21.43 1.65 -3.84
CA ARG A 345 -22.58 1.45 -4.72
C ARG A 345 -22.13 1.42 -6.18
N PRO A 346 -21.70 0.25 -6.67
CA PRO A 346 -21.40 0.04 -8.08
C PRO A 346 -22.59 0.39 -8.97
N VAL A 347 -22.32 0.80 -10.21
CA VAL A 347 -23.37 0.95 -11.21
C VAL A 347 -23.88 -0.42 -11.63
N ARG A 348 -25.21 -0.60 -11.63
CA ARG A 348 -25.85 -1.90 -11.91
C ARG A 348 -26.62 -1.95 -13.22
N ASP A 349 -26.93 -0.81 -13.81
CA ASP A 349 -27.71 -0.74 -15.04
C ASP A 349 -27.29 0.44 -15.94
N LEU A 350 -27.77 0.39 -17.19
CA LEU A 350 -27.46 1.37 -18.21
C LEU A 350 -28.09 2.74 -17.90
N ALA A 351 -29.22 2.81 -17.19
CA ALA A 351 -29.89 4.08 -16.90
C ALA A 351 -29.09 4.93 -15.91
N GLU A 352 -28.60 4.31 -14.84
CA GLU A 352 -27.71 4.94 -13.87
C GLU A 352 -26.36 5.31 -14.51
N PHE A 353 -25.81 4.44 -15.36
CA PHE A 353 -24.62 4.76 -16.15
C PHE A 353 -24.84 6.01 -17.01
N LEU A 354 -25.94 6.08 -17.77
CA LEU A 354 -26.24 7.21 -18.65
C LEU A 354 -26.47 8.49 -17.85
N HIS A 355 -27.10 8.41 -16.66
CA HIS A 355 -27.31 9.56 -15.78
C HIS A 355 -26.00 10.21 -15.34
N LEU A 356 -25.01 9.42 -14.91
CA LEU A 356 -23.71 9.94 -14.48
C LEU A 356 -22.79 10.24 -15.67
N GLY A 357 -22.74 9.34 -16.65
CA GLY A 357 -21.88 9.43 -17.83
C GLY A 357 -22.17 10.66 -18.68
N ARG A 358 -23.46 11.00 -18.90
CA ARG A 358 -23.83 12.22 -19.64
C ARG A 358 -23.37 13.49 -18.93
N GLN A 359 -23.51 13.56 -17.60
CA GLN A 359 -23.03 14.69 -16.82
C GLN A 359 -21.50 14.85 -16.91
N ILE A 360 -20.75 13.73 -16.86
CA ILE A 360 -19.28 13.76 -17.03
C ILE A 360 -18.90 14.27 -18.42
N VAL A 361 -19.58 13.80 -19.46
CA VAL A 361 -19.37 14.28 -20.84
C VAL A 361 -19.70 15.77 -20.99
N ASP A 362 -20.76 16.25 -20.33
CA ASP A 362 -21.12 17.68 -20.32
C ASP A 362 -20.08 18.54 -19.59
N ILE A 363 -19.46 18.03 -18.52
CA ILE A 363 -18.34 18.70 -17.83
C ILE A 363 -17.16 18.86 -18.79
N VAL A 364 -16.75 17.78 -19.47
CA VAL A 364 -15.65 17.83 -20.45
C VAL A 364 -15.97 18.83 -21.56
N ALA A 365 -17.19 18.79 -22.10
CA ALA A 365 -17.63 19.70 -23.15
C ALA A 365 -17.61 21.17 -22.70
N GLY A 366 -18.09 21.44 -21.49
CA GLY A 366 -18.09 22.79 -20.91
C GLY A 366 -16.68 23.34 -20.75
N VAL A 367 -15.74 22.53 -20.25
CA VAL A 367 -14.34 22.95 -20.09
C VAL A 367 -13.66 23.17 -21.44
N HIS A 368 -13.81 22.24 -22.39
CA HIS A 368 -13.28 22.40 -23.76
C HIS A 368 -13.83 23.67 -24.43
N GLY A 369 -15.10 24.01 -24.19
CA GLY A 369 -15.73 25.24 -24.66
C GLY A 369 -15.07 26.54 -24.16
N THR A 370 -14.24 26.47 -23.10
CA THR A 370 -13.44 27.61 -22.60
C THR A 370 -12.03 27.69 -23.21
N GLY A 371 -11.69 26.80 -24.16
CA GLY A 371 -10.36 26.71 -24.76
C GLY A 371 -9.33 25.97 -23.89
N ARG A 372 -9.77 25.18 -22.90
CA ARG A 372 -8.93 24.54 -21.89
C ARG A 372 -9.06 23.01 -21.92
N VAL A 373 -7.99 22.34 -21.50
CA VAL A 373 -7.86 20.88 -21.38
C VAL A 373 -7.73 20.50 -19.90
N LEU A 374 -8.43 19.45 -19.46
CA LEU A 374 -8.50 18.97 -18.06
C LEU A 374 -7.19 18.33 -17.60
N ARG A 375 -6.64 17.40 -18.41
CA ARG A 375 -5.35 16.70 -18.22
C ARG A 375 -5.27 15.72 -17.06
N ASP A 376 -6.14 15.85 -16.06
CA ASP A 376 -6.23 14.95 -14.91
C ASP A 376 -7.69 14.52 -14.63
N LEU A 377 -8.41 14.11 -15.68
CA LEU A 377 -9.77 13.60 -15.56
C LEU A 377 -9.75 12.18 -14.95
N SER A 378 -10.07 12.07 -13.67
CA SER A 378 -10.11 10.79 -12.94
C SER A 378 -11.31 10.71 -11.98
N PRO A 379 -11.71 9.51 -11.52
CA PRO A 379 -12.82 9.34 -10.58
C PRO A 379 -12.59 10.01 -9.21
N ASN A 380 -11.33 10.29 -8.85
CA ASN A 380 -11.01 11.01 -7.61
C ASN A 380 -11.29 12.51 -7.72
N ASN A 381 -11.27 13.06 -8.93
CA ASN A 381 -11.50 14.48 -9.21
C ASN A 381 -12.96 14.78 -9.57
N LEU A 382 -13.83 13.77 -9.57
CA LEU A 382 -15.27 13.90 -9.78
C LEU A 382 -16.00 13.57 -8.48
N MET A 383 -16.89 14.45 -8.03
CA MET A 383 -17.71 14.25 -6.84
C MET A 383 -19.17 14.04 -7.24
N VAL A 384 -19.81 13.02 -6.66
CA VAL A 384 -21.24 12.75 -6.81
C VAL A 384 -21.97 13.27 -5.56
N THR A 385 -22.84 14.25 -5.74
CA THR A 385 -23.64 14.81 -4.65
C THR A 385 -24.78 13.87 -4.23
N PRO A 386 -25.39 14.03 -3.05
CA PRO A 386 -26.56 13.23 -2.64
C PRO A 386 -27.73 13.32 -3.63
N GLU A 387 -27.85 14.43 -4.36
CA GLU A 387 -28.86 14.64 -5.40
C GLU A 387 -28.48 14.00 -6.76
N GLY A 388 -27.37 13.25 -6.82
CA GLY A 388 -26.91 12.57 -8.02
C GLY A 388 -26.28 13.49 -9.07
N ARG A 389 -25.81 14.69 -8.68
CA ARG A 389 -25.09 15.60 -9.57
C ARG A 389 -23.59 15.33 -9.55
N VAL A 390 -22.93 15.43 -10.71
CA VAL A 390 -21.48 15.30 -10.83
C VAL A 390 -20.83 16.69 -10.83
N ARG A 391 -19.77 16.85 -10.02
CA ARG A 391 -19.00 18.11 -9.88
C ARG A 391 -17.50 17.81 -10.05
N LEU A 392 -16.78 18.64 -10.80
CA LEU A 392 -15.31 18.57 -10.92
C LEU A 392 -14.67 19.34 -9.76
N ILE A 393 -13.91 18.67 -8.90
CA ILE A 393 -13.45 19.24 -7.61
C ILE A 393 -11.96 19.62 -7.57
N ASP A 394 -11.19 19.22 -8.58
CA ASP A 394 -9.78 19.56 -8.72
C ASP A 394 -9.53 20.09 -10.13
N VAL A 395 -9.01 21.31 -10.21
CA VAL A 395 -8.71 21.98 -11.47
C VAL A 395 -7.25 22.45 -11.57
N GLU A 396 -6.38 21.92 -10.69
CA GLU A 396 -4.98 22.39 -10.57
C GLU A 396 -4.16 22.19 -11.87
N TYR A 397 -4.55 21.25 -12.72
CA TYR A 397 -3.86 20.94 -13.99
C TYR A 397 -4.46 21.57 -15.24
N LEU A 398 -5.60 22.26 -15.16
CA LEU A 398 -6.23 22.80 -16.38
C LEU A 398 -5.32 23.81 -17.08
N ALA A 399 -5.18 23.67 -18.39
CA ALA A 399 -4.33 24.53 -19.19
C ALA A 399 -4.99 24.86 -20.54
N PRO A 400 -4.64 25.98 -21.17
CA PRO A 400 -5.04 26.24 -22.55
C PRO A 400 -4.54 25.13 -23.48
N GLU A 401 -5.33 24.81 -24.51
CA GLU A 401 -4.92 23.83 -25.52
C GLU A 401 -3.66 24.29 -26.27
N GLY A 402 -2.76 23.34 -26.57
CA GLY A 402 -1.57 23.57 -27.38
C GLY A 402 -0.45 24.34 -26.68
N VAL A 403 -0.70 24.88 -25.49
CA VAL A 403 0.32 25.60 -24.70
C VAL A 403 1.17 24.59 -23.93
N PRO A 404 2.49 24.51 -24.15
CA PRO A 404 3.36 23.62 -23.41
C PRO A 404 3.27 23.86 -21.91
N VAL A 405 2.91 22.83 -21.17
CA VAL A 405 2.78 22.86 -19.70
C VAL A 405 3.38 21.61 -19.09
N ARG A 406 3.81 21.70 -17.84
CA ARG A 406 4.40 20.55 -17.14
C ARG A 406 3.39 19.43 -17.03
N ARG A 407 3.77 18.23 -17.44
CA ARG A 407 2.99 17.00 -17.36
C ARG A 407 2.52 16.74 -15.91
N GLY A 408 1.22 16.50 -15.76
CA GLY A 408 0.57 16.13 -14.50
C GLY A 408 -0.70 15.36 -14.83
N TYR A 409 -0.84 14.17 -14.25
CA TYR A 409 -1.91 13.23 -14.56
C TYR A 409 -1.99 12.14 -13.49
N THR A 410 -3.14 11.45 -13.45
CA THR A 410 -3.34 10.21 -12.69
C THR A 410 -2.99 9.01 -13.58
N PRO A 411 -2.08 8.10 -13.17
CA PRO A 411 -1.77 6.89 -13.91
C PRO A 411 -3.03 6.09 -14.28
N GLY A 412 -3.07 5.59 -15.51
CA GLY A 412 -4.23 4.89 -16.08
C GLY A 412 -5.35 5.79 -16.62
N TYR A 413 -5.30 7.12 -16.42
CA TYR A 413 -6.32 8.06 -16.91
C TYR A 413 -5.82 9.00 -18.01
N VAL A 414 -4.65 8.71 -18.57
CA VAL A 414 -4.07 9.48 -19.67
C VAL A 414 -3.59 8.56 -20.78
N GLY A 415 -3.67 9.03 -22.03
CA GLY A 415 -3.30 8.25 -23.20
C GLY A 415 -1.81 7.92 -23.29
N PRO A 416 -1.43 6.89 -24.05
CA PRO A 416 -0.04 6.46 -24.25
C PRO A 416 0.91 7.56 -24.71
N GLU A 417 0.42 8.53 -25.47
CA GLU A 417 1.15 9.71 -25.95
C GLU A 417 1.63 10.64 -24.83
N VAL A 418 1.05 10.53 -23.63
CA VAL A 418 1.52 11.25 -22.43
C VAL A 418 2.21 10.30 -21.47
N SER A 419 1.63 9.13 -21.19
CA SER A 419 2.16 8.21 -20.18
C SER A 419 3.52 7.61 -20.56
N SER A 420 3.78 7.44 -21.87
CA SER A 420 5.03 6.86 -22.39
C SER A 420 6.19 7.86 -22.43
N LEU A 421 5.92 9.16 -22.28
CA LEU A 421 6.93 10.22 -22.33
C LEU A 421 7.73 10.34 -21.03
N ARG A 422 8.21 9.22 -20.47
CA ARG A 422 8.91 9.16 -19.16
C ARG A 422 10.02 10.21 -19.01
N ASP A 423 10.61 10.63 -20.13
CA ASP A 423 11.75 11.54 -20.17
C ASP A 423 11.39 13.02 -20.43
N TYR A 424 10.11 13.34 -20.57
CA TYR A 424 9.65 14.70 -20.86
C TYR A 424 8.79 15.25 -19.73
N ASP A 425 9.27 16.36 -19.16
CA ASP A 425 8.59 17.09 -18.11
C ASP A 425 7.43 17.94 -18.64
N PHE A 426 7.40 18.27 -19.94
CA PHE A 426 6.40 19.14 -20.56
C PHE A 426 5.68 18.46 -21.72
N THR A 427 4.40 18.78 -21.87
CA THR A 427 3.54 18.32 -22.96
C THR A 427 2.64 19.46 -23.40
N ALA A 428 2.41 19.62 -24.70
CA ALA A 428 1.34 20.46 -25.21
C ALA A 428 0.02 19.66 -25.13
N PRO A 429 -0.92 20.04 -24.25
CA PRO A 429 -2.14 19.29 -24.06
C PRO A 429 -3.09 19.53 -25.24
N ALA A 430 -3.77 18.47 -25.68
CA ALA A 430 -4.79 18.51 -26.72
C ALA A 430 -6.11 17.95 -26.18
N TYR A 431 -7.25 18.37 -26.73
CA TYR A 431 -8.56 17.83 -26.32
C TYR A 431 -8.64 16.30 -26.44
N ALA A 432 -7.96 15.73 -27.43
CA ALA A 432 -7.89 14.29 -27.62
C ALA A 432 -7.29 13.53 -26.43
N GLY A 433 -6.40 14.17 -25.65
CA GLY A 433 -5.87 13.60 -24.40
C GLY A 433 -6.96 13.41 -23.33
N ASP A 434 -7.86 14.40 -23.19
CA ASP A 434 -9.00 14.30 -22.28
C ASP A 434 -10.02 13.25 -22.72
N LEU A 435 -10.13 12.99 -24.02
CA LEU A 435 -11.02 11.94 -24.54
C LEU A 435 -10.56 10.55 -24.11
N TYR A 436 -9.25 10.31 -24.01
CA TYR A 436 -8.75 9.09 -23.39
C TYR A 436 -9.12 9.00 -21.91
N GLY A 437 -8.88 10.08 -21.15
CA GLY A 437 -9.27 10.14 -19.73
C GLY A 437 -10.78 9.95 -19.53
N LEU A 438 -11.60 10.47 -20.44
CA LEU A 438 -13.05 10.27 -20.46
C LEU A 438 -13.39 8.80 -20.70
N GLY A 439 -12.75 8.14 -21.68
CA GLY A 439 -12.89 6.70 -21.90
C GLY A 439 -12.54 5.87 -20.67
N ALA A 440 -11.42 6.18 -20.02
CA ALA A 440 -10.99 5.52 -18.79
C ALA A 440 -11.96 5.75 -17.61
N VAL A 441 -12.47 6.98 -17.43
CA VAL A 441 -13.48 7.27 -16.40
C VAL A 441 -14.81 6.56 -16.67
N LEU A 442 -15.26 6.52 -17.92
CA LEU A 442 -16.50 5.83 -18.29
C LEU A 442 -16.35 4.30 -18.15
N LEU A 443 -15.18 3.75 -18.46
CA LEU A 443 -14.89 2.34 -18.21
C LEU A 443 -14.90 2.04 -16.70
N HIS A 444 -14.27 2.89 -15.88
CA HIS A 444 -14.29 2.78 -14.43
C HIS A 444 -15.71 2.89 -13.87
N LEU A 445 -16.53 3.81 -14.41
CA LEU A 445 -17.94 3.95 -14.06
C LEU A 445 -18.74 2.68 -14.34
N ALA A 446 -18.47 2.01 -15.47
CA ALA A 446 -19.19 0.79 -15.86
C ALA A 446 -18.72 -0.47 -15.11
N THR A 447 -17.45 -0.56 -14.76
CA THR A 447 -16.82 -1.84 -14.36
C THR A 447 -16.03 -1.77 -13.05
N GLY A 448 -15.62 -0.58 -12.62
CA GLY A 448 -14.69 -0.35 -11.51
C GLY A 448 -13.21 -0.48 -11.89
N VAL A 449 -12.88 -0.89 -13.13
CA VAL A 449 -11.49 -1.13 -13.52
C VAL A 449 -10.70 0.16 -13.68
N ASP A 450 -9.43 0.13 -13.26
CA ASP A 450 -8.44 1.16 -13.57
C ASP A 450 -7.65 0.75 -14.82
N MET A 451 -7.46 1.68 -15.76
CA MET A 451 -6.71 1.49 -17.01
C MET A 451 -5.18 1.53 -16.80
N LEU A 452 -4.72 0.99 -15.67
CA LEU A 452 -3.30 0.96 -15.28
C LEU A 452 -2.63 -0.30 -15.84
N LEU A 453 -1.81 -0.11 -16.88
CA LEU A 453 -1.05 -1.17 -17.52
C LEU A 453 0.45 -0.88 -17.40
N VAL A 454 1.18 -1.81 -16.76
CA VAL A 454 2.66 -1.76 -16.69
C VAL A 454 3.24 -1.74 -18.12
N PRO A 455 4.30 -0.95 -18.41
CA PRO A 455 4.97 -0.96 -19.71
C PRO A 455 5.38 -2.36 -20.14
N ASP A 456 5.27 -2.60 -21.45
CA ASP A 456 5.36 -3.90 -22.10
C ASP A 456 5.89 -3.71 -23.53
N ASP A 457 6.47 -4.75 -24.10
CA ASP A 457 6.94 -4.77 -25.50
C ASP A 457 5.78 -4.91 -26.51
N ARG A 458 4.59 -5.35 -26.05
CA ARG A 458 3.39 -5.46 -26.89
C ARG A 458 2.76 -4.10 -27.18
N PRO A 459 2.07 -3.94 -28.32
CA PRO A 459 1.25 -2.76 -28.58
C PRO A 459 0.26 -2.51 -27.43
N VAL A 460 0.26 -1.29 -26.90
CA VAL A 460 -0.64 -0.88 -25.82
C VAL A 460 -2.12 -0.94 -26.23
N GLY A 461 -2.40 -0.79 -27.52
CA GLY A 461 -3.75 -0.91 -28.10
C GLY A 461 -4.38 -2.28 -27.85
N ASP A 462 -3.72 -3.35 -28.28
CA ASP A 462 -4.23 -4.72 -28.13
C ASP A 462 -4.53 -5.08 -26.67
N ARG A 463 -3.67 -4.62 -25.74
CA ARG A 463 -3.85 -4.84 -24.30
C ARG A 463 -5.03 -4.06 -23.73
N THR A 464 -5.17 -2.80 -24.17
CA THR A 464 -6.29 -1.94 -23.79
C THR A 464 -7.61 -2.52 -24.27
N GLU A 465 -7.67 -2.97 -25.52
CA GLU A 465 -8.85 -3.60 -26.11
C GLU A 465 -9.23 -4.89 -25.37
N ALA A 466 -8.27 -5.77 -25.11
CA ALA A 466 -8.52 -7.02 -24.38
C ALA A 466 -9.08 -6.76 -22.96
N LEU A 467 -8.53 -5.77 -22.24
CA LEU A 467 -9.02 -5.40 -20.92
C LEU A 467 -10.44 -4.84 -20.98
N ILE A 468 -10.71 -3.89 -21.88
CA ILE A 468 -12.04 -3.28 -22.04
C ILE A 468 -13.07 -4.34 -22.44
N ALA A 469 -12.76 -5.17 -23.43
CA ALA A 469 -13.68 -6.21 -23.92
C ALA A 469 -14.03 -7.20 -22.80
N LEU A 470 -13.05 -7.68 -22.04
CA LEU A 470 -13.30 -8.62 -20.94
C LEU A 470 -14.09 -7.96 -19.79
N ALA A 471 -13.79 -6.71 -19.45
CA ALA A 471 -14.50 -5.97 -18.40
C ALA A 471 -15.96 -5.69 -18.77
N ILE A 472 -16.24 -5.39 -20.03
CA ILE A 472 -17.61 -5.17 -20.51
C ILE A 472 -18.38 -6.49 -20.66
N ALA A 473 -17.71 -7.59 -21.05
CA ALA A 473 -18.34 -8.91 -21.10
C ALA A 473 -18.89 -9.36 -19.73
N ASP A 474 -18.27 -8.91 -18.63
CA ASP A 474 -18.75 -9.14 -17.25
C ASP A 474 -20.04 -8.37 -16.91
N ARG A 475 -20.40 -7.37 -17.72
CA ARG A 475 -21.53 -6.46 -17.51
C ARG A 475 -22.42 -6.44 -18.75
N PRO A 476 -23.36 -7.41 -18.91
CA PRO A 476 -24.19 -7.50 -20.11
C PRO A 476 -24.95 -6.21 -20.46
N TRP A 477 -25.39 -5.44 -19.44
CA TRP A 477 -26.04 -4.15 -19.62
C TRP A 477 -25.13 -3.08 -20.26
N ALA A 478 -23.80 -3.22 -20.11
CA ALA A 478 -22.79 -2.31 -20.63
C ALA A 478 -22.33 -2.68 -22.06
N ALA A 479 -22.78 -3.80 -22.62
CA ALA A 479 -22.38 -4.25 -23.97
C ALA A 479 -22.54 -3.16 -25.07
N PRO A 480 -23.61 -2.34 -25.08
CA PRO A 480 -23.73 -1.25 -26.06
C PRO A 480 -22.65 -0.16 -25.96
N LEU A 481 -21.93 -0.08 -24.84
CA LEU A 481 -20.87 0.91 -24.60
C LEU A 481 -19.53 0.51 -25.20
N LEU A 482 -19.34 -0.77 -25.56
CA LEU A 482 -18.05 -1.30 -26.01
C LEU A 482 -17.43 -0.50 -27.18
N PRO A 483 -18.15 -0.18 -28.28
CA PRO A 483 -17.56 0.58 -29.39
C PRO A 483 -17.12 1.99 -28.98
N LEU A 484 -17.87 2.63 -28.08
CA LEU A 484 -17.56 3.97 -27.57
C LEU A 484 -16.30 3.94 -26.69
N LEU A 485 -16.18 2.96 -25.81
CA LEU A 485 -15.04 2.83 -24.90
C LEU A 485 -13.74 2.51 -25.66
N LEU A 486 -13.81 1.59 -26.63
CA LEU A 486 -12.66 1.29 -27.50
C LEU A 486 -12.22 2.51 -28.31
N ALA A 487 -13.17 3.29 -28.82
CA ALA A 487 -12.86 4.49 -29.57
C ALA A 487 -12.23 5.58 -28.69
N LEU A 488 -12.77 5.86 -27.50
CA LEU A 488 -12.21 6.86 -26.59
C LEU A 488 -10.82 6.47 -26.09
N CYS A 489 -10.61 5.18 -25.80
CA CYS A 489 -9.34 4.64 -25.33
C CYS A 489 -8.39 4.22 -26.47
N ALA A 490 -8.62 4.68 -27.70
CA ALA A 490 -7.74 4.40 -28.82
C ALA A 490 -6.30 4.88 -28.50
N PRO A 491 -5.26 4.08 -28.83
CA PRO A 491 -3.88 4.37 -28.44
C PRO A 491 -3.36 5.67 -29.07
N LEU A 492 -3.78 5.96 -30.30
CA LEU A 492 -3.41 7.18 -31.02
C LEU A 492 -4.53 8.23 -30.91
N PRO A 493 -4.20 9.51 -30.64
CA PRO A 493 -5.18 10.60 -30.51
C PRO A 493 -6.16 10.73 -31.68
N GLU A 494 -5.69 10.58 -32.92
CA GLU A 494 -6.48 10.67 -34.16
C GLU A 494 -7.50 9.55 -34.33
N GLY A 495 -7.32 8.43 -33.62
CA GLY A 495 -8.29 7.33 -33.59
C GLY A 495 -9.47 7.58 -32.66
N ARG A 496 -9.42 8.63 -31.83
CA ARG A 496 -10.41 8.90 -30.78
C ARG A 496 -11.63 9.60 -31.36
N TRP A 497 -12.81 9.21 -30.88
CA TRP A 497 -14.04 9.87 -31.32
C TRP A 497 -14.16 11.27 -30.76
N GLU A 498 -14.47 12.21 -31.65
CA GLU A 498 -14.88 13.56 -31.28
C GLU A 498 -16.02 13.59 -30.24
N LEU A 499 -15.94 14.54 -29.32
CA LEU A 499 -16.89 14.66 -28.20
C LEU A 499 -18.35 14.79 -28.66
N SER A 500 -18.59 15.45 -29.80
CA SER A 500 -19.91 15.60 -30.40
C SER A 500 -20.53 14.25 -30.81
N ARG A 501 -19.70 13.30 -31.28
CA ARG A 501 -20.13 11.93 -31.60
C ARG A 501 -20.42 11.15 -30.33
N VAL A 502 -19.59 11.27 -29.30
CA VAL A 502 -19.79 10.63 -27.99
C VAL A 502 -21.14 11.04 -27.38
N ARG A 503 -21.45 12.35 -27.36
CA ARG A 503 -22.73 12.89 -26.89
C ARG A 503 -23.93 12.29 -27.62
N ARG A 504 -23.83 12.21 -28.95
CA ARG A 504 -24.89 11.66 -29.81
C ARG A 504 -25.16 10.19 -29.50
N VAL A 505 -24.11 9.37 -29.45
CA VAL A 505 -24.22 7.93 -29.15
C VAL A 505 -24.83 7.72 -27.76
N LEU A 506 -24.37 8.44 -26.73
CA LEU A 506 -24.96 8.34 -25.40
C LEU A 506 -26.43 8.81 -25.34
N ALA A 507 -26.85 9.73 -26.21
CA ALA A 507 -28.23 10.19 -26.30
C ALA A 507 -29.14 9.19 -27.03
N GLU A 508 -28.62 8.48 -28.03
CA GLU A 508 -29.32 7.48 -28.84
C GLU A 508 -29.48 6.13 -28.13
N LEU A 509 -28.63 5.82 -27.14
CA LEU A 509 -28.78 4.62 -26.33
C LEU A 509 -30.14 4.63 -25.60
N PRO A 510 -30.95 3.57 -25.72
CA PRO A 510 -32.28 3.50 -25.14
C PRO A 510 -32.18 3.48 -23.62
N GLY A 511 -32.27 4.65 -23.00
CA GLY A 511 -32.46 4.80 -21.57
C GLY A 511 -33.95 4.71 -21.27
N THR A 512 -34.51 3.50 -21.21
CA THR A 512 -35.98 3.36 -21.07
C THR A 512 -36.38 2.40 -19.97
N ASP A 513 -37.03 2.98 -18.95
CA ASP A 513 -38.26 2.48 -18.33
C ASP A 513 -38.28 1.01 -17.87
N HIS A 514 -37.51 0.70 -16.83
CA HIS A 514 -37.92 -0.35 -15.89
C HIS A 514 -38.27 0.27 -14.55
N ARG A 515 -39.57 0.50 -14.34
CA ARG A 515 -40.12 0.54 -12.97
C ARG A 515 -39.71 -0.77 -12.29
N PRO A 516 -39.30 -0.74 -11.00
CA PRO A 516 -39.07 -1.96 -10.26
C PRO A 516 -40.42 -2.65 -10.05
N THR A 517 -40.78 -3.59 -10.93
CA THR A 517 -41.84 -4.55 -10.63
C THR A 517 -41.26 -5.54 -9.63
N GLY A 518 -41.92 -5.61 -8.47
CA GLY A 518 -41.53 -6.41 -7.32
C GLY A 518 -41.25 -7.87 -7.63
N GLY A 519 -40.59 -8.51 -6.66
CA GLY A 519 -39.92 -9.78 -6.81
C GLY A 519 -40.76 -10.87 -7.47
N THR A 520 -40.13 -11.51 -8.47
CA THR A 520 -40.44 -12.88 -8.80
C THR A 520 -39.12 -13.61 -9.06
N ARG A 521 -38.77 -14.50 -8.13
CA ARG A 521 -37.75 -15.54 -8.35
C ARG A 521 -38.12 -16.31 -9.60
N VAL A 522 -37.28 -16.29 -10.62
CA VAL A 522 -37.32 -17.30 -11.67
C VAL A 522 -36.33 -18.40 -11.27
N ALA A 523 -36.88 -19.55 -10.91
CA ALA A 523 -36.13 -20.77 -10.68
C ALA A 523 -36.16 -21.65 -11.95
N GLY A 524 -34.97 -22.08 -12.39
CA GLY A 524 -34.70 -23.26 -13.23
C GLY A 524 -34.54 -23.00 -14.74
N PRO A 525 -33.99 -23.94 -15.54
CA PRO A 525 -32.91 -24.91 -15.27
C PRO A 525 -31.83 -24.95 -16.40
N GLY A 526 -30.63 -25.45 -16.10
CA GLY A 526 -29.72 -26.18 -17.02
C GLY A 526 -29.28 -25.61 -18.39
N ALA A 527 -27.96 -25.43 -18.50
CA ALA A 527 -27.11 -25.63 -19.69
C ALA A 527 -26.97 -24.52 -20.78
N ASN A 528 -25.70 -24.12 -20.93
CA ASN A 528 -24.96 -23.74 -22.16
C ASN A 528 -25.47 -22.58 -23.03
N GLY A 529 -24.81 -21.44 -22.86
CA GLY A 529 -24.80 -20.30 -23.79
C GLY A 529 -24.94 -18.96 -23.07
N GLY A 530 -23.93 -18.54 -22.30
CA GLY A 530 -24.08 -17.38 -21.41
C GLY A 530 -23.02 -16.31 -21.63
N ASN A 531 -23.44 -15.11 -22.05
CA ASN A 531 -22.69 -13.87 -21.92
C ASN A 531 -22.12 -13.75 -20.49
N GLY A 532 -20.79 -13.67 -20.36
CA GLY A 532 -20.04 -13.55 -19.12
C GLY A 532 -18.54 -13.64 -19.36
N VAL A 533 -17.72 -13.41 -18.34
CA VAL A 533 -16.27 -13.61 -18.41
C VAL A 533 -16.01 -15.11 -18.60
N ALA A 534 -15.30 -15.48 -19.65
CA ALA A 534 -14.86 -16.86 -19.83
C ALA A 534 -13.66 -17.15 -18.92
N ALA A 535 -13.59 -18.39 -18.40
CA ALA A 535 -12.41 -18.85 -17.71
C ALA A 535 -11.17 -18.81 -18.63
N LEU A 536 -10.00 -18.53 -18.05
CA LEU A 536 -8.73 -18.47 -18.80
C LEU A 536 -8.49 -19.78 -19.58
N ALA A 537 -8.19 -19.63 -20.88
CA ALA A 537 -7.91 -20.76 -21.76
C ALA A 537 -6.73 -21.59 -21.24
N ALA A 538 -6.73 -22.90 -21.54
CA ALA A 538 -5.73 -23.80 -21.01
C ALA A 538 -4.33 -23.44 -21.51
N GLU A 539 -4.20 -23.08 -22.78
CA GLU A 539 -2.94 -22.71 -23.43
C GLU A 539 -2.35 -21.43 -22.82
N GLU A 540 -3.20 -20.42 -22.57
CA GLU A 540 -2.78 -19.16 -21.95
C GLU A 540 -2.38 -19.36 -20.48
N ARG A 541 -3.11 -20.23 -19.76
CA ARG A 541 -2.77 -20.62 -18.39
C ARG A 541 -1.43 -21.35 -18.33
N GLU A 542 -1.21 -22.35 -19.18
CA GLU A 542 0.08 -23.06 -19.23
C GLU A 542 1.22 -22.10 -19.58
N ARG A 543 0.99 -21.14 -20.48
CA ARG A 543 1.98 -20.12 -20.81
C ARG A 543 2.33 -19.22 -19.63
N LEU A 544 1.34 -18.73 -18.87
CA LEU A 544 1.60 -17.94 -17.65
C LEU A 544 2.35 -18.75 -16.57
N ILE A 545 2.02 -20.03 -16.42
CA ILE A 545 2.73 -20.93 -15.49
C ILE A 545 4.19 -21.09 -15.95
N ALA A 546 4.40 -21.46 -17.22
CA ALA A 546 5.74 -21.72 -17.75
C ALA A 546 6.62 -20.47 -17.73
N ASP A 547 6.13 -19.34 -18.24
CA ASP A 547 6.87 -18.07 -18.27
C ASP A 547 7.09 -17.52 -16.85
N GLY A 548 6.13 -17.69 -15.94
CA GLY A 548 6.26 -17.32 -14.54
C GLY A 548 7.32 -18.14 -13.80
N LEU A 549 7.36 -19.48 -14.00
CA LEU A 549 8.40 -20.34 -13.44
C LEU A 549 9.78 -19.98 -14.02
N ALA A 550 9.87 -19.77 -15.33
CA ALA A 550 11.11 -19.33 -15.99
C ALA A 550 11.60 -17.98 -15.43
N TYR A 551 10.69 -17.04 -15.15
CA TYR A 551 11.02 -15.76 -14.52
C TYR A 551 11.58 -15.96 -13.10
N LEU A 552 10.95 -16.80 -12.27
CA LEU A 552 11.41 -17.07 -10.91
C LEU A 552 12.79 -17.77 -10.89
N LEU A 553 13.08 -18.62 -11.87
CA LEU A 553 14.38 -19.30 -12.01
C LEU A 553 15.52 -18.37 -12.44
N ARG A 554 15.23 -17.26 -13.13
CA ARG A 554 16.24 -16.29 -13.63
C ARG A 554 16.82 -15.39 -12.53
N THR A 555 17.18 -15.95 -11.36
CA THR A 555 17.69 -15.24 -10.16
C THR A 555 18.37 -13.90 -10.47
N ARG A 556 17.89 -12.81 -9.86
CA ARG A 556 18.42 -11.45 -10.08
C ARG A 556 18.71 -10.81 -8.74
N PRO A 557 19.95 -10.40 -8.43
CA PRO A 557 20.25 -9.77 -7.15
C PRO A 557 19.33 -8.56 -6.95
N GLY A 558 18.44 -8.65 -5.94
CA GLY A 558 17.51 -7.60 -5.58
C GLY A 558 18.04 -6.74 -4.43
N SER A 559 17.28 -5.70 -4.08
CA SER A 559 17.64 -4.80 -2.98
C SER A 559 17.57 -5.48 -1.60
N GLY A 560 18.30 -4.96 -0.61
CA GLY A 560 18.24 -5.45 0.78
C GLY A 560 18.79 -6.87 1.01
N GLY A 561 19.46 -7.47 0.02
CA GLY A 561 19.98 -8.84 0.10
C GLY A 561 18.96 -9.93 -0.25
N HIS A 562 17.88 -9.56 -0.95
CA HIS A 562 16.90 -10.45 -1.58
C HIS A 562 17.40 -10.97 -2.95
N LEU A 563 16.84 -12.10 -3.39
CA LEU A 563 17.15 -12.75 -4.69
C LEU A 563 16.29 -12.27 -5.86
N TRP A 564 15.31 -11.42 -5.60
CA TRP A 564 14.46 -10.78 -6.60
C TRP A 564 14.19 -9.35 -6.15
N ASP A 565 13.79 -8.51 -7.09
CA ASP A 565 13.31 -7.17 -6.78
C ASP A 565 12.09 -7.24 -5.85
N VAL A 566 12.05 -6.32 -4.89
CA VAL A 566 11.01 -6.21 -3.87
C VAL A 566 10.64 -4.74 -3.72
N SER A 567 9.43 -4.50 -3.19
CA SER A 567 9.02 -3.13 -2.84
C SER A 567 9.93 -2.53 -1.78
N SER A 568 9.87 -1.21 -1.60
CA SER A 568 10.66 -0.49 -0.59
C SER A 568 10.46 -1.03 0.82
N PHE A 569 9.23 -1.46 1.15
CA PHE A 569 8.95 -2.17 2.39
C PHE A 569 9.56 -3.58 2.39
N GLY A 570 9.40 -4.35 1.32
CA GLY A 570 10.01 -5.69 1.21
C GLY A 570 11.52 -5.68 1.47
N ALA A 571 12.22 -4.64 0.99
CA ALA A 571 13.67 -4.46 1.18
C ALA A 571 14.10 -4.27 2.64
N THR A 572 13.19 -3.88 3.55
CA THR A 572 13.49 -3.80 4.99
C THR A 572 13.30 -5.14 5.70
N THR A 573 12.67 -6.12 5.06
CA THR A 573 12.29 -7.39 5.67
C THR A 573 13.32 -8.49 5.47
N ASP A 574 13.23 -9.55 6.27
CA ASP A 574 14.12 -10.71 6.18
C ASP A 574 14.05 -11.41 4.80
N PRO A 575 15.17 -11.56 4.06
CA PRO A 575 15.18 -12.13 2.70
C PRO A 575 14.78 -13.60 2.59
N LEU A 576 14.56 -14.27 3.72
CA LEU A 576 14.18 -15.67 3.80
C LEU A 576 12.71 -15.86 4.22
N ASN A 577 11.97 -14.77 4.41
CA ASN A 577 10.55 -14.84 4.79
C ASN A 577 9.68 -15.33 3.63
N VAL A 578 8.41 -15.63 3.90
CA VAL A 578 7.48 -16.12 2.86
C VAL A 578 6.90 -14.97 2.04
N GLN A 579 6.65 -13.81 2.66
CA GLN A 579 5.96 -12.70 2.02
C GLN A 579 6.71 -12.20 0.76
N TYR A 580 7.99 -11.85 0.94
CA TYR A 580 8.87 -11.22 -0.04
C TYR A 580 10.10 -12.08 -0.37
N GLY A 581 10.49 -12.98 0.54
CA GLY A 581 11.75 -13.70 0.49
C GLY A 581 11.73 -15.05 -0.22
N SER A 582 12.85 -15.77 -0.09
CA SER A 582 13.08 -17.05 -0.78
C SER A 582 12.15 -18.17 -0.38
N ALA A 583 11.66 -18.23 0.87
CA ALA A 583 10.80 -19.32 1.32
C ALA A 583 9.48 -19.38 0.55
N GLY A 584 8.92 -18.21 0.21
CA GLY A 584 7.73 -18.10 -0.63
C GLY A 584 7.95 -18.71 -2.01
N VAL A 585 9.01 -18.28 -2.69
CA VAL A 585 9.36 -18.77 -4.03
C VAL A 585 9.73 -20.26 -4.03
N LEU A 586 10.48 -20.70 -3.02
CA LEU A 586 10.89 -22.09 -2.86
C LEU A 586 9.69 -23.04 -2.74
N ALA A 587 8.67 -22.66 -1.98
CA ALA A 587 7.44 -23.45 -1.87
C ALA A 587 6.72 -23.61 -3.22
N VAL A 588 6.71 -22.54 -4.05
CA VAL A 588 6.07 -22.56 -5.38
C VAL A 588 6.85 -23.44 -6.36
N LEU A 589 8.18 -23.29 -6.42
CA LEU A 589 9.03 -24.13 -7.27
C LEU A 589 8.96 -25.60 -6.84
N THR A 590 8.94 -25.88 -5.54
CA THR A 590 8.79 -27.24 -4.99
C THR A 590 7.45 -27.86 -5.42
N ARG A 591 6.34 -27.11 -5.30
CA ARG A 591 5.03 -27.56 -5.79
C ARG A 591 5.05 -27.84 -7.29
N ALA A 592 5.63 -26.93 -8.08
CA ALA A 592 5.70 -27.09 -9.53
C ALA A 592 6.50 -28.34 -9.92
N ALA A 593 7.67 -28.55 -9.31
CA ALA A 593 8.49 -29.73 -9.56
C ALA A 593 7.81 -31.03 -9.10
N ALA A 594 7.11 -31.03 -7.96
CA ALA A 594 6.32 -32.17 -7.50
C ALA A 594 5.15 -32.50 -8.47
N ALA A 595 4.59 -31.49 -9.12
CA ALA A 595 3.57 -31.63 -10.17
C ALA A 595 4.16 -32.00 -11.55
N GLY A 596 5.45 -32.34 -11.64
CA GLY A 596 6.09 -32.80 -12.88
C GLY A 596 6.59 -31.69 -13.79
N ALA A 597 6.76 -30.46 -13.31
CA ALA A 597 7.49 -29.44 -14.08
C ALA A 597 8.93 -29.90 -14.37
N GLY A 598 9.48 -29.48 -15.52
CA GLY A 598 10.72 -30.01 -16.10
C GLY A 598 11.95 -29.98 -15.18
N PRO A 599 13.05 -30.66 -15.58
CA PRO A 599 14.23 -30.86 -14.74
C PRO A 599 14.86 -29.55 -14.24
N ASP A 600 14.76 -28.48 -15.02
CA ASP A 600 15.27 -27.14 -14.65
C ASP A 600 14.59 -26.59 -13.39
N VAL A 601 13.28 -26.86 -13.19
CA VAL A 601 12.56 -26.41 -11.99
C VAL A 601 13.06 -27.19 -10.77
N ARG A 602 13.24 -28.51 -10.89
CA ARG A 602 13.80 -29.33 -9.79
C ARG A 602 15.23 -28.91 -9.46
N HIS A 603 16.04 -28.56 -10.47
CA HIS A 603 17.38 -28.01 -10.26
C HIS A 603 17.32 -26.66 -9.52
N GLY A 604 16.44 -25.75 -9.94
CA GLY A 604 16.23 -24.48 -9.26
C GLY A 604 15.76 -24.62 -7.81
N VAL A 605 14.95 -25.65 -7.49
CA VAL A 605 14.61 -25.98 -6.08
C VAL A 605 15.88 -26.32 -5.29
N ALA A 606 16.77 -27.14 -5.84
CA ALA A 606 18.04 -27.50 -5.18
C ALA A 606 18.94 -26.26 -4.96
N GLU A 607 19.11 -25.43 -5.99
CA GLU A 607 19.92 -24.20 -5.89
C GLU A 607 19.35 -23.21 -4.86
N LEU A 608 18.04 -23.01 -4.87
CA LEU A 608 17.37 -22.07 -3.95
C LEU A 608 17.33 -22.60 -2.51
N THR A 609 17.21 -23.92 -2.32
CA THR A 609 17.33 -24.57 -1.02
C THR A 609 18.71 -24.32 -0.43
N GLU A 610 19.75 -24.58 -1.21
CA GLU A 610 21.14 -24.39 -0.79
C GLU A 610 21.46 -22.92 -0.54
N TRP A 611 20.97 -22.00 -1.39
CA TRP A 611 21.09 -20.57 -1.13
C TRP A 611 20.43 -20.18 0.19
N THR A 612 19.20 -20.66 0.45
CA THR A 612 18.45 -20.38 1.67
C THR A 612 19.19 -20.90 2.91
N ARG A 613 19.75 -22.11 2.86
CA ARG A 613 20.56 -22.71 3.94
C ARG A 613 21.81 -21.90 4.26
N ARG A 614 22.63 -21.60 3.24
CA ARG A 614 23.85 -20.79 3.42
C ARG A 614 23.53 -19.44 4.02
N ARG A 615 22.44 -18.82 3.56
CA ARG A 615 22.00 -17.52 4.02
C ARG A 615 21.48 -17.57 5.46
N LEU A 616 20.76 -18.63 5.84
CA LEU A 616 20.29 -18.87 7.22
C LEU A 616 21.45 -18.99 8.21
N ALA A 617 22.56 -19.64 7.83
CA ALA A 617 23.75 -19.76 8.67
C ALA A 617 24.50 -18.42 8.87
N GLY A 618 24.42 -17.52 7.89
CA GLY A 618 25.20 -16.28 7.86
C GLY A 618 24.44 -14.99 8.19
N LEU A 619 23.14 -15.05 8.48
CA LEU A 619 22.31 -13.86 8.72
C LEU A 619 21.91 -13.69 10.19
N PRO A 620 22.07 -12.47 10.76
CA PRO A 620 21.49 -12.13 12.06
C PRO A 620 20.00 -11.76 11.98
N THR A 621 19.37 -11.75 10.79
CA THR A 621 17.96 -11.40 10.60
C THR A 621 17.01 -12.52 11.02
N GLY A 622 15.71 -12.19 11.19
CA GLY A 622 14.69 -13.16 11.63
C GLY A 622 14.81 -13.55 13.11
N ARG A 623 15.56 -12.75 13.88
CA ARG A 623 15.72 -12.84 15.34
C ARG A 623 15.51 -11.47 15.99
N THR A 624 14.95 -11.45 17.18
CA THR A 624 14.95 -10.27 18.05
C THR A 624 16.35 -9.95 18.57
N SER A 625 16.50 -8.79 19.22
CA SER A 625 17.78 -8.32 19.77
C SER A 625 18.39 -9.24 20.83
N ASP A 626 17.59 -10.03 21.53
CA ASP A 626 18.01 -11.06 22.49
C ASP A 626 18.26 -12.44 21.84
N GLY A 627 18.14 -12.54 20.51
CA GLY A 627 18.45 -13.75 19.74
C GLY A 627 17.29 -14.72 19.55
N THR A 628 16.10 -14.44 20.10
CA THR A 628 14.91 -15.27 19.91
C THR A 628 14.44 -15.25 18.45
N LEU A 629 14.09 -16.42 17.90
CA LEU A 629 13.58 -16.52 16.54
C LEU A 629 12.19 -15.87 16.42
N LEU A 630 11.96 -15.14 15.32
CA LEU A 630 10.63 -14.64 15.01
C LEU A 630 9.70 -15.80 14.59
N PRO A 631 8.51 -15.96 15.20
CA PRO A 631 7.67 -17.14 15.00
C PRO A 631 6.72 -17.09 13.81
N GLY A 632 6.46 -15.90 13.24
CA GLY A 632 5.49 -15.75 12.17
C GLY A 632 5.67 -16.68 10.97
N LEU A 633 4.56 -17.03 10.32
CA LEU A 633 4.58 -17.82 9.09
C LEU A 633 5.07 -17.00 7.89
N HIS A 634 4.65 -15.73 7.81
CA HIS A 634 4.98 -14.86 6.68
C HIS A 634 6.19 -13.96 6.91
N PHE A 635 6.42 -13.52 8.16
CA PHE A 635 7.51 -12.64 8.57
C PHE A 635 8.39 -13.26 9.69
N GLY A 636 8.54 -14.59 9.68
CA GLY A 636 9.35 -15.31 10.66
C GLY A 636 9.94 -16.61 10.10
N ARG A 637 10.51 -17.44 10.98
CA ARG A 637 11.22 -18.68 10.60
C ARG A 637 10.31 -19.89 10.40
N SER A 638 9.04 -19.82 10.77
CA SER A 638 8.09 -20.92 10.58
C SER A 638 7.89 -21.23 9.10
N GLY A 639 7.72 -20.20 8.27
CA GLY A 639 7.57 -20.38 6.83
C GLY A 639 8.87 -20.82 6.14
N THR A 640 10.03 -20.32 6.61
CA THR A 640 11.34 -20.78 6.12
C THR A 640 11.55 -22.27 6.42
N ALA A 641 11.26 -22.71 7.64
CA ALA A 641 11.40 -24.11 8.04
C ALA A 641 10.47 -25.02 7.22
N TRP A 642 9.21 -24.59 7.03
CA TRP A 642 8.24 -25.32 6.21
C TRP A 642 8.74 -25.48 4.78
N ALA A 643 9.13 -24.40 4.10
CA ALA A 643 9.60 -24.48 2.71
C ALA A 643 10.81 -25.40 2.54
N LEU A 644 11.75 -25.36 3.50
CA LEU A 644 12.93 -26.23 3.48
C LEU A 644 12.56 -27.71 3.67
N LEU A 645 11.60 -28.03 4.54
CA LEU A 645 11.14 -29.41 4.72
C LEU A 645 10.53 -29.95 3.41
N ASP A 646 9.62 -29.19 2.79
CA ASP A 646 8.96 -29.64 1.56
C ASP A 646 9.97 -29.83 0.42
N ALA A 647 10.94 -28.91 0.29
CA ALA A 647 12.01 -29.02 -0.69
C ALA A 647 12.92 -30.24 -0.41
N ALA A 648 13.27 -30.48 0.86
CA ALA A 648 14.09 -31.62 1.27
C ALA A 648 13.45 -32.96 0.88
N LEU A 649 12.14 -33.10 1.10
CA LEU A 649 11.40 -34.32 0.74
C LEU A 649 11.34 -34.54 -0.77
N LEU A 650 11.14 -33.48 -1.56
CA LEU A 650 11.18 -33.56 -3.02
C LEU A 650 12.57 -33.95 -3.55
N LEU A 651 13.63 -33.45 -2.90
CA LEU A 651 15.01 -33.70 -3.32
C LEU A 651 15.56 -35.04 -2.79
N GLY A 652 14.96 -35.59 -1.72
CA GLY A 652 15.48 -36.75 -0.99
C GLY A 652 16.69 -36.41 -0.12
N ASP A 653 16.74 -35.19 0.43
CA ASP A 653 17.87 -34.67 1.21
C ASP A 653 17.56 -34.72 2.72
N GLU A 654 18.05 -35.76 3.39
CA GLU A 654 17.80 -35.99 4.82
C GLU A 654 18.47 -34.94 5.73
N ASP A 655 19.61 -34.39 5.31
CA ASP A 655 20.33 -33.37 6.09
C ASP A 655 19.52 -32.06 6.14
N VAL A 656 18.96 -31.64 5.00
CA VAL A 656 18.07 -30.46 4.94
C VAL A 656 16.81 -30.69 5.76
N ALA A 657 16.22 -31.89 5.69
CA ALA A 657 15.03 -32.22 6.48
C ALA A 657 15.30 -32.16 8.00
N ALA A 658 16.48 -32.62 8.42
CA ALA A 658 16.92 -32.54 9.82
C ALA A 658 17.14 -31.08 10.26
N GLU A 659 17.78 -30.25 9.42
CA GLU A 659 17.96 -28.81 9.67
C GLU A 659 16.62 -28.07 9.77
N ALA A 660 15.70 -28.32 8.84
CA ALA A 660 14.36 -27.74 8.85
C ALA A 660 13.61 -28.12 10.13
N SER A 661 13.71 -29.37 10.56
CA SER A 661 13.11 -29.86 11.81
C SER A 661 13.73 -29.21 13.05
N ALA A 662 15.05 -29.04 13.07
CA ALA A 662 15.74 -28.33 14.16
C ALA A 662 15.29 -26.86 14.24
N LEU A 663 15.17 -26.19 13.09
CA LEU A 663 14.68 -24.81 13.01
C LEU A 663 13.23 -24.70 13.53
N ALA A 664 12.33 -25.61 13.11
CA ALA A 664 10.94 -25.63 13.55
C ALA A 664 10.79 -25.87 15.06
N ARG A 665 11.67 -26.68 15.68
CA ARG A 665 11.70 -26.87 17.15
C ARG A 665 12.21 -25.63 17.91
N ALA A 666 13.11 -24.85 17.29
CA ALA A 666 13.68 -23.66 17.89
C ALA A 666 12.74 -22.44 17.87
N VAL A 667 11.74 -22.43 17.00
CA VAL A 667 10.74 -21.36 16.92
C VAL A 667 9.91 -21.30 18.22
N PRO A 668 9.68 -20.11 18.82
CA PRO A 668 8.80 -19.98 19.97
C PRO A 668 7.34 -20.22 19.57
N VAL A 669 6.58 -20.90 20.44
CA VAL A 669 5.15 -21.20 20.23
C VAL A 669 4.22 -20.37 21.14
N ASP A 670 4.79 -19.62 22.08
CA ASP A 670 4.10 -18.57 22.82
C ASP A 670 4.75 -17.22 22.46
N TRP A 671 3.94 -16.31 21.92
CA TRP A 671 4.40 -15.02 21.41
C TRP A 671 3.33 -13.95 21.60
N PRO A 672 3.67 -12.70 21.95
CA PRO A 672 2.67 -11.65 22.22
C PRO A 672 1.73 -11.36 21.05
N ASN A 673 2.24 -11.37 19.81
CA ASN A 673 1.39 -11.33 18.62
C ASN A 673 0.86 -12.75 18.34
N ARG A 674 -0.47 -12.90 18.25
CA ARG A 674 -1.15 -14.20 18.08
C ARG A 674 -1.45 -14.54 16.62
N ASP A 675 -1.18 -13.65 15.69
CA ASP A 675 -1.61 -13.78 14.30
C ASP A 675 -0.86 -14.85 13.46
N ILE A 676 -1.25 -14.98 12.19
CA ILE A 676 -0.63 -15.93 11.24
C ILE A 676 0.68 -15.36 10.68
N CYS A 677 0.71 -14.08 10.32
CA CYS A 677 1.83 -13.52 9.58
C CYS A 677 3.10 -13.35 10.43
N HIS A 678 2.96 -12.84 11.65
CA HIS A 678 4.05 -12.47 12.55
C HIS A 678 4.07 -13.34 13.82
N GLY A 679 2.96 -13.98 14.15
CA GLY A 679 2.67 -14.47 15.48
C GLY A 679 2.59 -15.99 15.68
N ALA A 680 2.10 -16.34 16.87
CA ALA A 680 2.03 -17.70 17.37
C ALA A 680 1.17 -18.63 16.49
N ALA A 681 0.01 -18.18 15.98
CA ALA A 681 -0.83 -19.03 15.13
C ALA A 681 -0.09 -19.49 13.86
N GLY A 682 0.74 -18.60 13.28
CA GLY A 682 1.59 -18.94 12.14
C GLY A 682 2.63 -20.01 12.48
N ALA A 683 3.27 -19.92 13.65
CA ALA A 683 4.14 -20.98 14.15
C ALA A 683 3.38 -22.29 14.34
N GLY A 684 2.20 -22.24 14.94
CA GLY A 684 1.34 -23.39 15.15
C GLY A 684 0.93 -24.10 13.84
N MET A 685 0.61 -23.34 12.79
CA MET A 685 0.34 -23.92 11.46
C MET A 685 1.54 -24.72 10.94
N ALA A 686 2.75 -24.18 11.08
CA ALA A 686 3.96 -24.90 10.70
C ALA A 686 4.20 -26.13 11.58
N GLN A 687 4.00 -26.06 12.90
CA GLN A 687 4.11 -27.25 13.76
C GLN A 687 3.14 -28.37 13.32
N LEU A 688 1.90 -28.04 12.95
CA LEU A 688 0.95 -29.04 12.44
C LEU A 688 1.41 -29.66 11.11
N HIS A 689 1.98 -28.86 10.21
CA HIS A 689 2.58 -29.36 8.97
C HIS A 689 3.72 -30.35 9.26
N PHE A 690 4.67 -29.95 10.12
CA PHE A 690 5.79 -30.81 10.51
C PHE A 690 5.34 -32.12 11.14
N TRP A 691 4.37 -32.09 12.05
CA TRP A 691 3.81 -33.31 12.66
C TRP A 691 3.25 -34.26 11.60
N ARG A 692 2.45 -33.76 10.66
CA ARG A 692 1.82 -34.62 9.64
C ARG A 692 2.81 -35.18 8.64
N THR A 693 3.82 -34.40 8.32
CA THR A 693 4.83 -34.76 7.32
C THR A 693 5.88 -35.72 7.90
N THR A 694 6.27 -35.53 9.16
CA THR A 694 7.36 -36.32 9.80
C THR A 694 6.86 -37.42 10.73
N GLY A 695 5.62 -37.33 11.22
CA GLY A 695 5.08 -38.20 12.26
C GLY A 695 5.61 -37.94 13.68
N ASP A 696 6.51 -36.97 13.88
CA ASP A 696 7.09 -36.69 15.20
C ASP A 696 6.05 -36.03 16.14
N PRO A 697 5.66 -36.69 17.24
CA PRO A 697 4.63 -36.19 18.16
C PRO A 697 5.04 -34.89 18.86
N THR A 698 6.33 -34.58 18.95
CA THR A 698 6.82 -33.33 19.53
C THR A 698 6.20 -32.11 18.86
N PHE A 699 6.03 -32.16 17.53
CA PHE A 699 5.42 -31.07 16.77
C PHE A 699 3.92 -30.95 17.05
N ARG A 700 3.21 -32.07 17.27
CA ARG A 700 1.80 -32.06 17.70
C ARG A 700 1.67 -31.37 19.06
N ASP A 701 2.46 -31.79 20.04
CA ASP A 701 2.41 -31.24 21.40
C ASP A 701 2.70 -29.75 21.42
N ARG A 702 3.67 -29.31 20.61
CA ARG A 702 3.99 -27.89 20.41
C ARG A 702 2.86 -27.10 19.74
N ALA A 703 2.18 -27.68 18.76
CA ALA A 703 0.99 -27.07 18.17
C ALA A 703 -0.15 -26.92 19.18
N VAL A 704 -0.38 -27.92 20.04
CA VAL A 704 -1.39 -27.84 21.10
C VAL A 704 -1.03 -26.77 22.13
N ALA A 705 0.22 -26.74 22.61
CA ALA A 705 0.69 -25.72 23.53
C ALA A 705 0.54 -24.29 22.96
N CYS A 706 0.84 -24.13 21.66
CA CYS A 706 0.59 -22.88 20.94
C CYS A 706 -0.89 -22.48 20.97
N ALA A 707 -1.79 -23.42 20.70
CA ALA A 707 -3.22 -23.18 20.66
C ALA A 707 -3.76 -22.81 22.06
N GLU A 708 -3.32 -23.49 23.11
CA GLU A 708 -3.69 -23.18 24.49
C GLU A 708 -3.24 -21.78 24.91
N ALA A 709 -2.02 -21.38 24.56
CA ALA A 709 -1.52 -20.03 24.84
C ALA A 709 -2.34 -18.94 24.12
N ILE A 710 -2.78 -19.21 22.87
CA ILE A 710 -3.67 -18.32 22.13
C ILE A 710 -5.04 -18.24 22.80
N VAL A 711 -5.62 -19.37 23.21
CA VAL A 711 -6.92 -19.40 23.91
C VAL A 711 -6.85 -18.61 25.21
N ALA A 712 -5.76 -18.75 25.98
CA ALA A 712 -5.55 -18.01 27.22
C ALA A 712 -5.42 -16.49 27.00
N ALA A 713 -4.97 -16.06 25.83
CA ALA A 713 -4.82 -14.65 25.46
C ALA A 713 -6.08 -14.03 24.82
N ALA A 714 -7.18 -14.78 24.73
CA ALA A 714 -8.44 -14.28 24.19
C ALA A 714 -9.04 -13.18 25.06
N GLU A 715 -9.54 -12.12 24.42
CA GLU A 715 -10.30 -11.05 25.09
C GLU A 715 -11.79 -11.10 24.71
N ASP A 716 -12.64 -10.66 25.64
CA ASP A 716 -14.06 -10.47 25.38
C ASP A 716 -14.29 -9.34 24.37
N HIS A 717 -15.18 -9.60 23.42
CA HIS A 717 -15.64 -8.64 22.43
C HIS A 717 -17.17 -8.61 22.40
N PRO A 718 -17.85 -7.48 22.13
CA PRO A 718 -19.31 -7.45 22.04
C PRO A 718 -19.91 -8.45 21.05
N ALA A 719 -19.16 -8.82 20.00
CA ALA A 719 -19.56 -9.87 19.06
C ALA A 719 -19.16 -11.30 19.48
N GLY A 720 -18.23 -11.46 20.42
CA GLY A 720 -17.74 -12.75 20.90
C GLY A 720 -16.31 -12.67 21.41
N VAL A 721 -15.33 -13.07 20.60
CA VAL A 721 -13.91 -13.16 21.01
C VAL A 721 -13.00 -12.36 20.08
N ILE A 722 -11.89 -11.84 20.62
CA ILE A 722 -10.87 -11.15 19.83
C ILE A 722 -9.47 -11.30 20.45
N TRP A 723 -8.43 -11.12 19.63
CA TRP A 723 -7.03 -11.19 20.04
C TRP A 723 -6.30 -9.93 19.57
N PRO A 724 -6.25 -8.86 20.37
CA PRO A 724 -5.45 -7.70 20.01
C PRO A 724 -3.96 -7.99 20.13
N VAL A 725 -3.16 -7.29 19.32
CA VAL A 725 -1.73 -7.18 19.60
C VAL A 725 -1.56 -6.33 20.87
N PRO A 726 -0.81 -6.76 21.89
CA PRO A 726 -0.69 -6.01 23.13
C PRO A 726 -0.15 -4.59 22.89
N ALA A 727 -0.77 -3.57 23.51
CA ALA A 727 -0.42 -2.17 23.27
C ALA A 727 1.01 -1.80 23.73
N ALA A 728 1.56 -2.54 24.70
CA ALA A 728 2.92 -2.38 25.18
C ALA A 728 3.95 -3.17 24.37
N PHE A 729 3.50 -4.03 23.44
CA PHE A 729 4.41 -4.79 22.58
C PHE A 729 5.02 -3.87 21.53
N ASP A 730 6.33 -3.98 21.35
CA ASP A 730 7.06 -3.16 20.38
C ASP A 730 6.83 -3.70 18.95
N SER A 731 5.70 -3.27 18.37
CA SER A 731 5.20 -3.66 17.07
C SER A 731 4.47 -2.49 16.40
N ASN A 732 4.54 -2.40 15.08
CA ASN A 732 3.74 -1.48 14.27
C ASN A 732 2.23 -1.81 14.34
N LEU A 733 1.88 -3.03 14.75
CA LEU A 733 0.50 -3.50 14.95
C LEU A 733 0.02 -3.35 16.40
N ALA A 734 0.80 -2.74 17.30
CA ALA A 734 0.43 -2.61 18.71
C ALA A 734 -0.98 -2.00 18.91
N GLY A 735 -1.81 -2.69 19.68
CA GLY A 735 -3.21 -2.32 19.94
C GLY A 735 -4.16 -2.54 18.77
N ALA A 736 -3.72 -3.15 17.67
CA ALA A 736 -4.59 -3.48 16.54
C ALA A 736 -5.56 -4.62 16.88
N ARG A 737 -6.79 -4.53 16.38
CA ARG A 737 -7.91 -5.44 16.63
C ARG A 737 -8.50 -5.86 15.29
N HIS A 738 -7.98 -6.93 14.71
CA HIS A 738 -8.24 -7.32 13.32
C HIS A 738 -9.14 -8.55 13.17
N TYR A 739 -9.83 -8.64 12.03
CA TYR A 739 -10.78 -9.73 11.74
C TYR A 739 -10.27 -10.74 10.70
N GLY A 740 -9.44 -10.31 9.75
CA GLY A 740 -9.01 -11.13 8.61
C GLY A 740 -8.02 -12.25 8.93
N PHE A 741 -7.55 -12.92 7.87
CA PHE A 741 -6.75 -14.14 8.01
C PHE A 741 -5.29 -13.87 8.40
N ALA A 742 -4.70 -12.77 7.93
CA ALA A 742 -3.29 -12.48 8.20
C ALA A 742 -3.05 -12.09 9.66
N HIS A 743 -3.88 -11.19 10.18
CA HIS A 743 -3.65 -10.48 11.45
C HIS A 743 -4.74 -10.70 12.50
N GLY A 744 -5.79 -11.46 12.20
CA GLY A 744 -7.04 -11.39 12.96
C GLY A 744 -7.73 -12.71 13.25
N ILE A 745 -9.00 -12.58 13.67
CA ILE A 745 -9.87 -13.66 14.15
C ILE A 745 -9.90 -14.85 13.17
N ALA A 746 -9.98 -14.63 11.86
CA ALA A 746 -10.12 -15.72 10.90
C ALA A 746 -8.89 -16.63 10.83
N GLY A 747 -7.68 -16.07 10.83
CA GLY A 747 -6.44 -16.85 10.77
C GLY A 747 -6.22 -17.63 12.06
N ILE A 748 -6.44 -16.96 13.20
CA ILE A 748 -6.36 -17.57 14.53
C ILE A 748 -7.39 -18.71 14.64
N GLY A 749 -8.64 -18.46 14.25
CA GLY A 749 -9.70 -19.47 14.25
C GLY A 749 -9.39 -20.66 13.35
N ALA A 750 -8.79 -20.43 12.17
CA ALA A 750 -8.38 -21.49 11.27
C ALA A 750 -7.29 -22.38 11.89
N PHE A 751 -6.32 -21.79 12.59
CA PHE A 751 -5.31 -22.55 13.33
C PHE A 751 -5.95 -23.36 14.47
N LEU A 752 -6.79 -22.74 15.30
CA LEU A 752 -7.45 -23.42 16.41
C LEU A 752 -8.34 -24.58 15.93
N LEU A 753 -9.02 -24.42 14.78
CA LEU A 753 -9.77 -25.49 14.14
C LEU A 753 -8.84 -26.63 13.70
N ALA A 754 -7.76 -26.33 12.99
CA ALA A 754 -6.81 -27.32 12.51
C ALA A 754 -6.14 -28.08 13.67
N ALA A 755 -5.74 -27.38 14.73
CA ALA A 755 -5.15 -27.96 15.94
C ALA A 755 -6.18 -28.80 16.73
N GLY A 756 -7.41 -28.31 16.86
CA GLY A 756 -8.50 -29.04 17.53
C GLY A 756 -8.86 -30.33 16.82
N VAL A 757 -8.89 -30.35 15.49
CA VAL A 757 -9.11 -31.58 14.71
C VAL A 757 -7.90 -32.52 14.83
N ALA A 758 -6.69 -31.98 14.66
CA ALA A 758 -5.43 -32.72 14.76
C ALA A 758 -5.26 -33.45 16.11
N ALA A 759 -5.59 -32.78 17.21
CA ALA A 759 -5.40 -33.30 18.55
C ALA A 759 -6.65 -33.93 19.17
N GLU A 760 -7.77 -33.99 18.43
CA GLU A 760 -9.10 -34.38 18.95
C GLU A 760 -9.52 -33.57 20.19
N HIS A 761 -9.17 -32.29 20.20
CA HIS A 761 -9.31 -31.43 21.38
C HIS A 761 -10.59 -30.59 21.31
N ALA A 762 -11.65 -31.05 21.99
CA ALA A 762 -12.97 -30.40 22.00
C ALA A 762 -12.95 -28.92 22.43
N GLY A 763 -12.12 -28.55 23.42
CA GLY A 763 -11.98 -27.16 23.86
C GLY A 763 -11.50 -26.21 22.75
N LEU A 764 -10.48 -26.58 21.98
CA LEU A 764 -9.98 -25.79 20.85
C LEU A 764 -11.04 -25.65 19.75
N LEU A 765 -11.77 -26.73 19.45
CA LEU A 765 -12.89 -26.70 18.50
C LEU A 765 -14.00 -25.74 18.95
N GLN A 766 -14.28 -25.67 20.25
CA GLN A 766 -15.27 -24.75 20.79
C GLN A 766 -14.85 -23.29 20.63
N VAL A 767 -13.58 -22.96 20.91
CA VAL A 767 -13.08 -21.59 20.70
C VAL A 767 -13.05 -21.22 19.22
N ALA A 768 -12.69 -22.16 18.34
CA ALA A 768 -12.79 -21.95 16.89
C ALA A 768 -14.25 -21.66 16.46
N ARG A 769 -15.25 -22.36 17.02
CA ARG A 769 -16.67 -22.03 16.81
C ARG A 769 -17.02 -20.62 17.29
N THR A 770 -16.55 -20.22 18.48
CA THR A 770 -16.76 -18.86 18.99
C THR A 770 -16.13 -17.79 18.09
N ALA A 771 -14.94 -18.03 17.53
CA ALA A 771 -14.33 -17.16 16.53
C ALA A 771 -15.21 -17.03 15.27
N GLY A 772 -15.74 -18.16 14.77
CA GLY A 772 -16.68 -18.17 13.65
C GLY A 772 -17.97 -17.41 13.93
N ASP A 773 -18.59 -17.64 15.09
CA ASP A 773 -19.80 -16.93 15.53
C ASP A 773 -19.56 -15.42 15.64
N THR A 774 -18.37 -15.01 16.09
CA THR A 774 -17.97 -13.61 16.16
C THR A 774 -17.95 -12.99 14.76
N LEU A 775 -17.32 -13.66 13.79
CA LEU A 775 -17.25 -13.19 12.40
C LEU A 775 -18.63 -13.14 11.73
N VAL A 776 -19.49 -14.13 11.96
CA VAL A 776 -20.87 -14.10 11.44
C VAL A 776 -21.65 -12.89 11.97
N LYS A 777 -21.51 -12.56 13.26
CA LYS A 777 -22.17 -11.37 13.85
C LYS A 777 -21.60 -10.05 13.33
N LEU A 778 -20.32 -10.01 12.97
CA LEU A 778 -19.65 -8.82 12.42
C LEU A 778 -19.90 -8.64 10.92
N ALA A 779 -20.49 -9.63 10.24
CA ALA A 779 -20.72 -9.60 8.81
C ALA A 779 -21.72 -8.50 8.43
N ARG A 780 -21.40 -7.77 7.37
CA ARG A 780 -22.33 -6.87 6.67
C ARG A 780 -22.81 -7.58 5.41
N VAL A 781 -24.12 -7.80 5.31
CA VAL A 781 -24.71 -8.51 4.18
C VAL A 781 -25.50 -7.55 3.32
N GLU A 782 -25.20 -7.50 2.03
CA GLU A 782 -25.87 -6.66 1.03
C GLU A 782 -25.93 -7.41 -0.32
N ASP A 783 -27.13 -7.55 -0.90
CA ASP A 783 -27.37 -8.29 -2.15
C ASP A 783 -26.69 -9.67 -2.19
N ASP A 784 -26.91 -10.48 -1.15
CA ASP A 784 -26.29 -11.81 -0.97
C ASP A 784 -24.75 -11.80 -0.88
N ARG A 785 -24.11 -10.64 -0.74
CA ARG A 785 -22.65 -10.49 -0.55
C ARG A 785 -22.36 -10.23 0.92
N ALA A 786 -21.31 -10.85 1.45
CA ALA A 786 -20.87 -10.67 2.83
C ALA A 786 -19.51 -9.96 2.89
N PHE A 787 -19.44 -8.94 3.73
CA PHE A 787 -18.31 -8.03 3.86
C PHE A 787 -17.94 -7.78 5.33
N TRP A 788 -16.66 -7.52 5.56
CA TRP A 788 -16.14 -7.18 6.88
C TRP A 788 -15.19 -5.99 6.79
N PRO A 789 -15.19 -5.09 7.78
CA PRO A 789 -14.11 -4.13 7.94
C PRO A 789 -12.82 -4.88 8.33
N ALA A 790 -11.66 -4.22 8.19
CA ALA A 790 -10.39 -4.83 8.59
C ALA A 790 -10.27 -5.05 10.12
N GLY A 791 -11.01 -4.27 10.90
CA GLY A 791 -11.00 -4.31 12.36
C GLY A 791 -11.86 -3.21 13.00
N ASP A 792 -11.79 -3.07 14.33
CA ASP A 792 -12.61 -2.12 15.11
C ASP A 792 -12.45 -0.67 14.67
N ARG A 793 -11.24 -0.25 14.27
CA ARG A 793 -10.97 1.14 13.84
C ARG A 793 -11.69 1.50 12.54
N ASP A 794 -11.95 0.50 11.71
CA ASP A 794 -12.56 0.66 10.39
C ASP A 794 -14.03 0.23 10.41
N ALA A 795 -14.60 -0.05 11.59
CA ALA A 795 -15.98 -0.47 11.71
C ALA A 795 -16.92 0.53 11.04
N ASP A 796 -16.77 1.83 11.26
CA ASP A 796 -17.64 2.84 10.64
C ASP A 796 -17.18 3.31 9.24
N GLY A 797 -16.16 2.67 8.66
CA GLY A 797 -15.60 3.02 7.35
C GLY A 797 -16.37 2.47 6.14
N PRO A 798 -16.08 2.98 4.91
CA PRO A 798 -16.65 2.48 3.66
C PRO A 798 -16.40 0.97 3.45
N VAL A 799 -17.30 0.33 2.68
CA VAL A 799 -17.57 -1.12 2.62
C VAL A 799 -16.32 -2.00 2.42
N GLY A 800 -16.16 -2.99 3.31
CA GLY A 800 -15.73 -4.36 3.03
C GLY A 800 -14.45 -4.61 2.23
N GLN A 801 -13.34 -4.96 2.88
CA GLN A 801 -12.20 -5.51 2.13
C GLN A 801 -12.54 -6.92 1.63
N THR A 802 -12.13 -7.27 0.40
CA THR A 802 -12.33 -8.62 -0.16
C THR A 802 -11.08 -9.48 -0.09
N HIS A 803 -9.96 -8.92 0.36
CA HIS A 803 -8.63 -9.52 0.36
C HIS A 803 -8.44 -10.66 1.37
N TRP A 804 -7.39 -11.47 1.16
CA TRP A 804 -7.06 -12.57 2.07
C TRP A 804 -6.60 -12.05 3.44
N CYS A 805 -5.78 -11.00 3.49
CA CYS A 805 -5.20 -10.52 4.74
C CYS A 805 -6.24 -9.99 5.74
N SER A 806 -7.22 -9.21 5.26
CA SER A 806 -8.10 -8.37 6.09
C SER A 806 -9.57 -8.39 5.66
N GLY A 807 -9.98 -9.30 4.77
CA GLY A 807 -11.28 -9.24 4.09
C GLY A 807 -12.03 -10.55 3.88
N SER A 808 -13.06 -10.49 3.02
CA SER A 808 -14.00 -11.58 2.74
C SER A 808 -13.31 -12.86 2.27
N SER A 809 -12.25 -12.79 1.45
CA SER A 809 -11.49 -13.98 1.01
C SER A 809 -10.90 -14.73 2.20
N GLY A 810 -10.19 -14.03 3.09
CA GLY A 810 -9.55 -14.65 4.25
C GLY A 810 -10.55 -15.16 5.28
N ILE A 811 -11.59 -14.38 5.56
CA ILE A 811 -12.66 -14.77 6.49
C ILE A 811 -13.43 -15.97 5.94
N GLY A 812 -13.79 -15.95 4.65
CA GLY A 812 -14.45 -17.05 3.97
C GLY A 812 -13.61 -18.34 3.98
N THR A 813 -12.29 -18.25 3.77
CA THR A 813 -11.35 -19.38 3.89
C THR A 813 -11.48 -20.09 5.25
N PHE A 814 -11.63 -19.34 6.34
CA PHE A 814 -11.87 -19.95 7.65
C PHE A 814 -13.29 -20.50 7.78
N LEU A 815 -14.32 -19.72 7.43
CA LEU A 815 -15.71 -20.09 7.63
C LEU A 815 -16.11 -21.34 6.84
N VAL A 816 -15.60 -21.54 5.62
CA VAL A 816 -15.88 -22.75 4.83
C VAL A 816 -15.30 -24.02 5.47
N ARG A 817 -14.10 -23.93 6.07
CA ARG A 817 -13.49 -25.04 6.83
C ARG A 817 -14.28 -25.32 8.10
N LEU A 818 -14.71 -24.27 8.79
CA LEU A 818 -15.53 -24.40 9.99
C LEU A 818 -16.88 -25.04 9.66
N TRP A 819 -17.54 -24.64 8.58
CA TRP A 819 -18.76 -25.28 8.11
C TRP A 819 -18.54 -26.77 7.82
N ALA A 820 -17.50 -27.13 7.04
CA ALA A 820 -17.22 -28.52 6.69
C ALA A 820 -17.13 -29.42 7.94
N ARG A 821 -16.52 -28.92 9.01
CA ARG A 821 -16.37 -29.63 10.30
C ARG A 821 -17.58 -29.59 11.20
N THR A 822 -18.44 -28.57 11.10
CA THR A 822 -19.52 -28.34 12.08
C THR A 822 -20.91 -28.62 11.55
N GLY A 823 -21.10 -28.56 10.22
CA GLY A 823 -22.40 -28.63 9.55
C GLY A 823 -23.30 -27.41 9.78
N ASP A 824 -22.79 -26.33 10.41
CA ASP A 824 -23.60 -25.14 10.71
C ASP A 824 -23.74 -24.24 9.48
N GLU A 825 -24.95 -24.21 8.90
CA GLU A 825 -25.25 -23.48 7.66
C GLU A 825 -24.98 -21.97 7.76
N ARG A 826 -24.97 -21.35 8.94
CA ARG A 826 -24.65 -19.93 9.08
C ARG A 826 -23.24 -19.61 8.58
N TYR A 827 -22.29 -20.51 8.81
CA TYR A 827 -20.91 -20.35 8.31
C TYR A 827 -20.84 -20.53 6.80
N ARG A 828 -21.63 -21.46 6.24
CA ARG A 828 -21.74 -21.67 4.79
C ARG A 828 -22.36 -20.46 4.10
N GLU A 829 -23.46 -19.93 4.62
CA GLU A 829 -24.12 -18.74 4.08
C GLU A 829 -23.16 -17.54 4.05
N ALA A 830 -22.44 -17.30 5.15
CA ALA A 830 -21.44 -16.25 5.22
C ALA A 830 -20.26 -16.48 4.24
N ALA A 831 -19.78 -17.71 4.08
CA ALA A 831 -18.72 -18.04 3.12
C ALA A 831 -19.20 -17.91 1.66
N VAL A 832 -20.44 -18.30 1.35
CA VAL A 832 -21.06 -18.09 0.03
C VAL A 832 -21.20 -16.60 -0.27
N GLY A 833 -21.64 -15.80 0.71
CA GLY A 833 -21.70 -14.35 0.55
C GLY A 833 -20.32 -13.71 0.38
N ALA A 834 -19.31 -14.20 1.08
CA ALA A 834 -17.93 -13.80 0.87
C ALA A 834 -17.46 -14.11 -0.56
N ALA A 835 -17.79 -15.31 -1.08
CA ALA A 835 -17.45 -15.74 -2.44
C ALA A 835 -18.16 -14.90 -3.52
N ALA A 836 -19.39 -14.42 -3.25
CA ALA A 836 -20.07 -13.46 -4.11
C ALA A 836 -19.37 -12.10 -4.10
N GLY A 837 -18.98 -11.61 -2.92
CA GLY A 837 -18.26 -10.35 -2.75
C GLY A 837 -16.90 -10.32 -3.47
N VAL A 838 -16.08 -11.38 -3.34
CA VAL A 838 -14.77 -11.44 -4.02
C VAL A 838 -14.90 -11.47 -5.53
N ARG A 839 -15.96 -12.08 -6.08
CA ARG A 839 -16.19 -12.12 -7.53
C ARG A 839 -16.68 -10.79 -8.08
N ASP A 840 -17.56 -10.08 -7.37
CA ASP A 840 -18.06 -8.76 -7.77
C ASP A 840 -16.94 -7.70 -7.75
N ALA A 841 -15.97 -7.85 -6.84
CA ALA A 841 -14.84 -6.94 -6.67
C ALA A 841 -13.62 -7.25 -7.55
N MET A 842 -13.71 -8.19 -8.51
CA MET A 842 -12.51 -8.65 -9.23
C MET A 842 -11.81 -7.54 -10.04
N TRP A 843 -12.56 -6.58 -10.56
CA TRP A 843 -11.98 -5.46 -11.32
C TRP A 843 -11.25 -4.43 -10.45
N LEU A 844 -11.51 -4.44 -9.13
CA LEU A 844 -10.94 -3.51 -8.15
C LEU A 844 -9.63 -4.02 -7.53
N SER A 845 -9.27 -5.29 -7.74
CA SER A 845 -8.16 -5.95 -7.04
C SER A 845 -6.91 -6.08 -7.92
N SER A 846 -5.73 -5.96 -7.29
CA SER A 846 -4.44 -6.26 -7.92
C SER A 846 -4.31 -7.77 -8.25
N PRO A 847 -3.31 -8.23 -9.01
CA PRO A 847 -3.08 -9.65 -9.25
C PRO A 847 -2.55 -10.44 -8.04
N ALA A 848 -2.02 -9.76 -7.02
CA ALA A 848 -1.27 -10.35 -5.92
C ALA A 848 -2.06 -11.37 -5.07
N ALA A 849 -1.35 -12.13 -4.22
CA ALA A 849 -1.98 -13.14 -3.36
C ALA A 849 -2.51 -12.56 -2.03
N CYS A 850 -1.85 -11.55 -1.45
CA CYS A 850 -2.25 -11.01 -0.15
C CYS A 850 -3.50 -10.11 -0.27
N HIS A 851 -3.43 -9.11 -1.14
CA HIS A 851 -4.51 -8.15 -1.43
C HIS A 851 -4.79 -8.08 -2.93
N GLY A 852 -5.12 -9.25 -3.48
CA GLY A 852 -5.39 -9.37 -4.90
C GLY A 852 -6.13 -10.65 -5.31
N LEU A 853 -6.22 -10.80 -6.63
CA LEU A 853 -7.00 -11.82 -7.32
C LEU A 853 -6.48 -13.22 -7.09
N ALA A 854 -5.16 -13.42 -6.98
CA ALA A 854 -4.62 -14.76 -6.72
C ALA A 854 -5.12 -15.30 -5.37
N GLY A 855 -5.13 -14.48 -4.33
CA GLY A 855 -5.66 -14.86 -3.01
C GLY A 855 -7.16 -15.10 -3.01
N ASN A 856 -7.90 -14.30 -3.77
CA ASN A 856 -9.35 -14.48 -3.94
C ASN A 856 -9.68 -15.77 -4.71
N ALA A 857 -8.93 -16.08 -5.77
CA ALA A 857 -9.08 -17.31 -6.53
C ALA A 857 -8.74 -18.54 -5.68
N GLU A 858 -7.70 -18.50 -4.85
CA GLU A 858 -7.38 -19.56 -3.88
C GLU A 858 -8.55 -19.84 -2.91
N PHE A 859 -9.25 -18.79 -2.44
CA PHE A 859 -10.47 -18.97 -1.64
C PHE A 859 -11.62 -19.60 -2.44
N LEU A 860 -11.83 -19.19 -3.70
CA LEU A 860 -12.84 -19.82 -4.55
C LEU A 860 -12.52 -21.30 -4.83
N LEU A 861 -11.25 -21.67 -4.94
CA LEU A 861 -10.83 -23.07 -5.01
C LEU A 861 -11.10 -23.83 -3.70
N ASP A 862 -10.95 -23.18 -2.53
CA ASP A 862 -11.38 -23.76 -1.24
C ASP A 862 -12.90 -24.02 -1.23
N MET A 863 -13.71 -23.07 -1.72
CA MET A 863 -15.17 -23.22 -1.84
C MET A 863 -15.55 -24.37 -2.77
N SER A 864 -14.88 -24.50 -3.92
CA SER A 864 -15.14 -25.59 -4.86
C SER A 864 -14.83 -26.95 -4.22
N ALA A 865 -13.70 -27.07 -3.53
CA ALA A 865 -13.29 -28.30 -2.86
C ALA A 865 -14.24 -28.70 -1.72
N ALA A 866 -14.65 -27.75 -0.87
CA ALA A 866 -15.51 -28.03 0.28
C ALA A 866 -16.98 -28.29 -0.11
N LEU A 867 -17.49 -27.57 -1.12
CA LEU A 867 -18.90 -27.67 -1.53
C LEU A 867 -19.15 -28.67 -2.68
N GLY A 868 -18.10 -29.14 -3.35
CA GLY A 868 -18.24 -29.97 -4.55
C GLY A 868 -18.89 -29.26 -5.74
N ASP A 869 -18.84 -27.92 -5.75
CA ASP A 869 -19.50 -27.07 -6.76
C ASP A 869 -18.45 -26.49 -7.72
N SER A 870 -18.52 -26.90 -8.99
CA SER A 870 -17.56 -26.50 -10.02
C SER A 870 -17.62 -25.01 -10.36
N ARG A 871 -18.75 -24.34 -10.08
CA ARG A 871 -18.93 -22.91 -10.39
C ARG A 871 -17.89 -22.03 -9.70
N TYR A 872 -17.41 -22.42 -8.52
CA TYR A 872 -16.36 -21.67 -7.84
C TYR A 872 -14.99 -21.85 -8.50
N ARG A 873 -14.71 -23.02 -9.07
CA ARG A 873 -13.51 -23.25 -9.88
C ARG A 873 -13.57 -22.47 -11.19
N ASP A 874 -14.75 -22.42 -11.82
CA ASP A 874 -14.96 -21.60 -13.03
C ASP A 874 -14.73 -20.11 -12.73
N ARG A 875 -15.27 -19.61 -11.61
CA ARG A 875 -15.00 -18.24 -11.14
C ARG A 875 -13.53 -17.99 -10.81
N ALA A 876 -12.81 -18.96 -10.25
CA ALA A 876 -11.36 -18.84 -10.07
C ALA A 876 -10.64 -18.71 -11.43
N GLY A 877 -11.12 -19.42 -12.46
CA GLY A 877 -10.67 -19.26 -13.85
C GLY A 877 -11.00 -17.88 -14.46
N GLU A 878 -12.14 -17.29 -14.10
CA GLU A 878 -12.50 -15.91 -14.50
C GLU A 878 -11.56 -14.87 -13.88
N LEU A 879 -11.21 -15.05 -12.59
CA LEU A 879 -10.20 -14.22 -11.93
C LEU A 879 -8.82 -14.39 -12.57
N ALA A 880 -8.46 -15.61 -13.00
CA ALA A 880 -7.23 -15.86 -13.76
C ALA A 880 -7.24 -15.16 -15.13
N ALA A 881 -8.40 -15.07 -15.81
CA ALA A 881 -8.54 -14.31 -17.04
C ALA A 881 -8.34 -12.80 -16.81
N CYS A 882 -8.87 -12.26 -15.71
CA CYS A 882 -8.63 -10.88 -15.29
C CYS A 882 -7.15 -10.61 -14.96
N ILE A 883 -6.45 -11.58 -14.37
CA ILE A 883 -5.00 -11.49 -14.16
C ILE A 883 -4.25 -11.48 -15.52
N HIS A 884 -4.67 -12.34 -16.46
CA HIS A 884 -4.03 -12.46 -17.77
C HIS A 884 -4.08 -11.16 -18.58
N THR A 885 -5.18 -10.41 -18.56
CA THR A 885 -5.27 -9.11 -19.26
C THR A 885 -4.27 -8.07 -18.73
N ARG A 886 -3.79 -8.24 -17.49
CA ARG A 886 -2.80 -7.37 -16.84
C ARG A 886 -1.37 -7.85 -16.98
N ALA A 887 -1.15 -9.09 -17.42
CA ALA A 887 0.20 -9.64 -17.64
C ALA A 887 1.00 -8.76 -18.62
N VAL A 888 2.33 -8.81 -18.53
CA VAL A 888 3.28 -8.03 -19.34
C VAL A 888 4.36 -8.92 -19.93
N ARG A 889 4.88 -8.58 -21.12
CA ARG A 889 6.13 -9.19 -21.61
C ARG A 889 7.33 -8.47 -21.01
N ARG A 890 8.24 -9.25 -20.43
CA ARG A 890 9.55 -8.80 -19.90
C ARG A 890 10.59 -9.84 -20.28
N ASP A 891 11.62 -9.42 -21.00
CA ASP A 891 12.71 -10.29 -21.47
C ASP A 891 12.18 -11.57 -22.18
N GLY A 892 11.16 -11.40 -23.02
CA GLY A 892 10.48 -12.47 -23.75
C GLY A 892 9.48 -13.31 -22.97
N LEU A 893 9.35 -13.13 -21.65
CA LEU A 893 8.45 -13.90 -20.78
C LEU A 893 7.16 -13.12 -20.49
N LEU A 894 6.00 -13.79 -20.54
CA LEU A 894 4.73 -13.22 -20.05
C LEU A 894 4.61 -13.42 -18.54
N VAL A 895 4.76 -12.33 -17.80
CA VAL A 895 4.76 -12.31 -16.33
C VAL A 895 3.69 -11.37 -15.80
N VAL A 896 3.28 -11.58 -14.56
CA VAL A 896 2.18 -10.83 -13.94
C VAL A 896 2.74 -9.70 -13.06
N PRO A 897 2.22 -8.46 -13.18
CA PRO A 897 2.60 -7.36 -12.30
C PRO A 897 2.39 -7.67 -10.83
N ASP A 898 3.15 -6.98 -9.99
CA ASP A 898 2.99 -7.04 -8.55
C ASP A 898 1.74 -6.25 -8.08
N GLU A 899 1.56 -6.19 -6.76
CA GLU A 899 0.45 -5.50 -6.11
C GLU A 899 0.33 -4.01 -6.44
N SER A 900 1.42 -3.37 -6.86
CA SER A 900 1.43 -1.94 -7.21
C SER A 900 0.82 -1.67 -8.59
N LEU A 901 0.77 -2.69 -9.47
CA LEU A 901 0.48 -2.55 -10.90
C LEU A 901 1.45 -1.60 -11.62
N GLU A 902 2.65 -1.41 -11.08
CA GLU A 902 3.71 -0.57 -11.65
C GLU A 902 4.98 -1.38 -11.96
N ALA A 903 5.23 -2.46 -11.24
CA ALA A 903 6.41 -3.31 -11.38
C ALA A 903 6.08 -4.81 -11.48
N VAL A 904 7.10 -5.63 -11.68
CA VAL A 904 7.04 -7.09 -11.60
C VAL A 904 8.06 -7.54 -10.56
N THR A 905 7.62 -8.28 -9.55
CA THR A 905 8.47 -8.79 -8.46
C THR A 905 8.29 -10.30 -8.27
N GLY A 906 9.24 -10.95 -7.60
CA GLY A 906 9.25 -12.40 -7.40
C GLY A 906 8.44 -12.91 -6.19
N GLY A 907 8.08 -12.03 -5.25
CA GLY A 907 7.51 -12.42 -3.95
C GLY A 907 6.24 -13.26 -4.03
N TYR A 908 6.01 -14.14 -3.04
CA TYR A 908 4.82 -15.00 -3.00
C TYR A 908 3.55 -14.21 -2.75
N GLN A 909 3.53 -13.32 -1.77
CA GLN A 909 2.30 -12.63 -1.40
C GLN A 909 2.00 -11.40 -2.25
N THR A 910 3.05 -10.79 -2.80
CA THR A 910 2.98 -9.49 -3.46
C THR A 910 3.27 -9.54 -4.96
N GLY A 911 3.88 -10.63 -5.45
CA GLY A 911 4.43 -10.73 -6.81
C GLY A 911 4.02 -12.00 -7.57
N ALA A 912 4.85 -12.36 -8.55
CA ALA A 912 4.54 -13.40 -9.53
C ALA A 912 4.37 -14.80 -8.92
N ALA A 913 5.13 -15.14 -7.86
CA ALA A 913 5.10 -16.49 -7.28
C ALA A 913 3.71 -16.87 -6.73
N GLY A 914 2.99 -15.95 -6.10
CA GLY A 914 1.62 -16.21 -5.61
C GLY A 914 0.64 -16.51 -6.74
N THR A 915 0.76 -15.77 -7.84
CA THR A 915 -0.05 -16.00 -9.04
C THR A 915 0.26 -17.36 -9.65
N VAL A 916 1.53 -17.71 -9.80
CA VAL A 916 1.94 -19.03 -10.32
C VAL A 916 1.42 -20.16 -9.43
N ALA A 917 1.52 -20.01 -8.10
CA ALA A 917 0.99 -21.00 -7.16
C ALA A 917 -0.52 -21.23 -7.34
N MET A 918 -1.27 -20.14 -7.47
CA MET A 918 -2.71 -20.19 -7.71
C MET A 918 -3.04 -20.85 -9.05
N LEU A 919 -2.31 -20.53 -10.12
CA LEU A 919 -2.53 -21.14 -11.44
C LEU A 919 -2.21 -22.63 -11.45
N LEU A 920 -1.15 -23.06 -10.75
CA LEU A 920 -0.83 -24.47 -10.55
C LEU A 920 -1.96 -25.21 -9.82
N ARG A 921 -2.51 -24.63 -8.74
CA ARG A 921 -3.66 -25.20 -8.03
C ARG A 921 -4.92 -25.20 -8.88
N LEU A 922 -5.16 -24.16 -9.67
CA LEU A 922 -6.29 -24.12 -10.60
C LEU A 922 -6.18 -25.25 -11.63
N ARG A 923 -4.97 -25.52 -12.16
CA ARG A 923 -4.71 -26.61 -13.13
C ARG A 923 -4.87 -27.99 -12.51
N ASP A 924 -4.15 -28.25 -11.41
CA ASP A 924 -3.94 -29.60 -10.88
C ASP A 924 -4.86 -29.96 -9.70
N GLY A 925 -5.52 -28.96 -9.11
CA GLY A 925 -6.20 -29.10 -7.83
C GLY A 925 -5.21 -29.20 -6.66
N GLY A 926 -5.63 -29.87 -5.59
CA GLY A 926 -4.81 -30.11 -4.41
C GLY A 926 -4.88 -29.01 -3.34
N PRO A 927 -4.10 -29.14 -2.26
CA PRO A 927 -4.16 -28.25 -1.10
C PRO A 927 -3.69 -26.84 -1.44
N ARG A 928 -4.16 -25.89 -0.63
CA ARG A 928 -3.64 -24.52 -0.63
C ARG A 928 -2.28 -24.50 0.06
N LEU A 929 -1.32 -23.75 -0.49
CA LEU A 929 -0.03 -23.56 0.20
C LEU A 929 -0.23 -22.84 1.53
N TRP A 930 0.67 -23.09 2.49
CA TRP A 930 0.68 -22.47 3.82
C TRP A 930 -0.56 -22.77 4.68
N MET A 931 -1.27 -23.84 4.35
CA MET A 931 -2.39 -24.36 5.11
C MET A 931 -2.12 -25.82 5.49
N PRO A 932 -2.18 -26.19 6.79
CA PRO A 932 -2.12 -27.58 7.18
C PRO A 932 -3.51 -28.18 6.99
N ASP A 933 -4.05 -28.18 5.78
CA ASP A 933 -5.34 -28.82 5.49
C ASP A 933 -5.14 -30.33 5.35
N THR A 934 -6.11 -31.11 5.82
CA THR A 934 -6.29 -32.52 5.45
C THR A 934 -7.59 -32.67 4.66
N PRO A 935 -7.77 -33.74 3.88
CA PRO A 935 -9.08 -34.08 3.31
C PRO A 935 -10.20 -34.03 4.36
N ASP A 936 -9.94 -34.49 5.60
CA ASP A 936 -10.89 -34.47 6.70
C ASP A 936 -11.27 -33.05 7.15
N LEU A 937 -10.39 -32.05 7.00
CA LEU A 937 -10.67 -30.66 7.38
C LEU A 937 -11.66 -29.99 6.42
N LEU A 938 -11.68 -30.42 5.16
CA LEU A 938 -12.50 -29.86 4.08
C LEU A 938 -13.67 -30.77 3.68
N ALA A 939 -13.71 -32.02 4.12
CA ALA A 939 -14.82 -32.94 3.90
C ALA A 939 -16.02 -32.57 4.79
N PRO A 940 -17.26 -32.52 4.24
CA PRO A 940 -18.46 -32.31 5.02
C PRO A 940 -18.65 -33.40 6.09
N ALA A 941 -19.11 -33.01 7.28
CA ALA A 941 -19.48 -33.96 8.34
C ALA A 941 -20.48 -35.01 7.81
N GLY A 942 -20.08 -36.28 7.84
CA GLY A 942 -20.88 -37.43 7.36
C GLY A 942 -20.46 -38.00 6.00
N GLY A 943 -19.55 -37.34 5.28
CA GLY A 943 -18.94 -37.85 4.04
C GLY A 943 -17.58 -38.48 4.30
N HIS A 944 -17.50 -39.64 4.98
CA HIS A 944 -16.25 -40.41 4.96
C HIS A 944 -15.95 -40.83 3.52
N PRO A 945 -14.72 -40.59 3.01
CA PRO A 945 -14.28 -41.29 1.82
C PRO A 945 -14.34 -42.79 2.11
N ARG A 946 -14.95 -43.57 1.22
CA ARG A 946 -14.73 -45.01 1.19
C ARG A 946 -13.23 -45.23 1.13
N THR A 947 -12.68 -45.79 2.20
CA THR A 947 -11.29 -46.23 2.31
C THR A 947 -10.85 -46.93 1.03
N ALA A 948 -9.93 -46.31 0.29
CA ALA A 948 -9.08 -47.05 -0.62
C ALA A 948 -7.97 -47.68 0.24
N VAL A 949 -8.27 -48.87 0.77
CA VAL A 949 -7.25 -49.80 1.26
C VAL A 949 -6.49 -50.29 0.03
N GLY A 950 -5.18 -50.05 -0.03
CA GLY A 950 -4.32 -50.56 -1.10
C GLY A 950 -2.89 -50.04 -1.03
N ALA A 951 -2.06 -50.72 -0.23
CA ALA A 951 -0.63 -50.51 0.00
C ALA A 951 0.25 -50.25 -1.25
N ARG A 952 1.13 -49.24 -1.20
CA ARG A 952 2.58 -49.34 -0.92
C ARG A 952 3.21 -47.96 -0.84
#